data_AF-A0A2E1FP90-F1
#
_entry.id   AF-A0A2E1FP90-F1
#
_cell.length_a   1.000
_cell.length_b   1.000
_cell.length_c   1.000
_cell.angle_alpha   90.00
_cell.angle_beta   90.00
_cell.angle_gamma   90.00
#
_symmetry.space_group_name_H-M   'P 1'
#
loop_
_entity.id
_entity.type
_entity.pdbx_description
1 polymer ?
#
loop_
_entity_poly.entity_id
_entity_poly.type
_entity_poly.pdbx_seq_one_letter_code
_entity_poly.pdbx_strand_id
1 'polypeptide(L)'
;MRFVLFLCFLSCTSVFAQTILLEENFSGVSQSGLPLMWSQSTLSSDGGWLSGTSNSLQSQYWGIAPHGTFVATNDDACDCNKSADYLITPPLNFSGLHNAILSFASYFSGQAFEGSTDRATIEYSLNGGASWVVLTEIVGNGNAENTVWENHNINLSELLNYNDVLLAFHYDDDGGWMFGWAIDDLFIYEPVGLNAEMTTLDLPTNISLGSAVNISGVITNTGTDVIESFDIVWSQGGSMSYSQSYGSLNISTGNSFNFTHQNQFVAQSAGLYPIEVTVTNVNGQQDEDLSNNSLSSSIMVIEYGQISSGGFQRDYIYFKPSSAPENCPLVFVCHGYTGTAQNIMNYSHYNDLAIEYGFAVCYPQGIQDSGGNTFFNVGYDFQNNETVDDVAYLEDLISLFSTDGSVNPDEVFCTGMSNGGDFCYLLACEASESFRGVAPVSGMIMQDIMDNCTPSQNVGILEIHGTQDNVTYYNGDYNNQDGWGAYPSIPATIDFFVDLFGLSLNSTGNFPNISSNDGSSVSYQKYGVEDECAKVWLYTVSGGGHDWPGAYGNMDIDSSREAWLFFDSLCGSAPPTGCVDSSACNYNSEAVEDNGTCIYAVDGYDCEGVCLNDVNGDGVCDFFCQEDLNSDGYITIQDILLILSEFGCVSLCENDINQDGFVTVDDLLQVLSEFGNVCS
;
A
#
# COMPACT_ATOMS: atom_id res chain seq x y z
N MET A 1 3.99 24.50 -52.91
CA MET A 1 5.38 24.07 -53.11
C MET A 1 5.80 23.32 -51.85
N ARG A 2 5.99 21.99 -51.98
CA ARG A 2 6.52 21.00 -51.02
C ARG A 2 5.85 20.83 -49.63
N PHE A 3 4.95 19.85 -49.57
CA PHE A 3 4.75 19.00 -48.38
C PHE A 3 5.92 18.01 -48.29
N VAL A 4 6.54 17.89 -47.11
CA VAL A 4 7.53 16.86 -46.79
C VAL A 4 6.77 15.70 -46.14
N LEU A 5 6.75 14.56 -46.80
CA LEU A 5 6.17 13.31 -46.30
C LEU A 5 7.22 12.64 -45.40
N PHE A 6 6.97 12.56 -44.09
CA PHE A 6 7.73 11.71 -43.18
C PHE A 6 7.30 10.26 -43.43
N LEU A 7 8.16 9.45 -44.06
CA LEU A 7 7.99 7.99 -44.07
C LEU A 7 8.37 7.48 -42.68
N CYS A 8 7.36 7.16 -41.88
CA CYS A 8 7.52 6.24 -40.75
C CYS A 8 7.77 4.85 -41.34
N PHE A 9 9.00 4.35 -41.24
CA PHE A 9 9.24 2.91 -41.37
C PHE A 9 8.60 2.25 -40.15
N LEU A 10 7.41 1.68 -40.31
CA LEU A 10 6.98 0.59 -39.43
C LEU A 10 7.93 -0.58 -39.72
N SER A 11 8.94 -0.76 -38.86
CA SER A 11 9.55 -2.07 -38.69
C SER A 11 8.46 -2.98 -38.14
N CYS A 12 7.94 -3.85 -38.99
CA CYS A 12 7.10 -4.95 -38.57
C CYS A 12 8.00 -5.86 -37.73
N THR A 13 8.01 -5.68 -36.41
CA THR A 13 8.51 -6.70 -35.49
C THR A 13 7.56 -7.89 -35.63
N SER A 14 8.04 -8.95 -36.27
CA SER A 14 7.39 -10.25 -36.22
C SER A 14 7.42 -10.68 -34.76
N VAL A 15 6.32 -10.48 -34.04
CA VAL A 15 6.08 -11.17 -32.78
C VAL A 15 6.01 -12.65 -33.15
N PHE A 16 7.01 -13.43 -32.78
CA PHE A 16 6.90 -14.89 -32.85
C PHE A 16 5.88 -15.27 -31.77
N ALA A 17 4.64 -15.54 -32.17
CA ALA A 17 3.67 -16.10 -31.26
C ALA A 17 4.10 -17.56 -30.99
N GLN A 18 4.28 -17.90 -29.71
CA GLN A 18 4.49 -19.28 -29.28
C GLN A 18 3.37 -20.15 -29.87
N THR A 19 3.73 -21.31 -30.45
CA THR A 19 2.73 -22.23 -31.00
C THR A 19 2.06 -22.96 -29.84
N ILE A 20 0.87 -22.52 -29.44
CA ILE A 20 0.04 -23.17 -28.42
C ILE A 20 -0.86 -24.20 -29.10
N LEU A 21 -0.80 -25.46 -28.64
CA LEU A 21 -1.67 -26.55 -29.09
C LEU A 21 -2.91 -26.70 -28.22
N LEU A 22 -2.77 -26.51 -26.91
CA LEU A 22 -3.86 -26.61 -25.94
C LEU A 22 -3.53 -25.75 -24.73
N GLU A 23 -4.51 -25.00 -24.24
CA GLU A 23 -4.45 -24.27 -22.97
C GLU A 23 -5.78 -24.48 -22.26
N GLU A 24 -5.73 -24.93 -21.01
CA GLU A 24 -6.92 -25.20 -20.21
C GLU A 24 -6.60 -25.02 -18.72
N ASN A 25 -7.36 -24.14 -18.05
CA ASN A 25 -7.22 -23.82 -16.62
C ASN A 25 -8.49 -24.17 -15.82
N PHE A 26 -9.40 -24.94 -16.43
CA PHE A 26 -10.64 -25.50 -15.90
C PHE A 26 -11.63 -24.51 -15.25
N SER A 27 -11.34 -23.21 -15.29
CA SER A 27 -12.09 -22.14 -14.64
C SER A 27 -13.39 -21.78 -15.37
N GLY A 28 -13.52 -22.20 -16.63
CA GLY A 28 -14.67 -21.91 -17.49
C GLY A 28 -15.85 -22.90 -17.35
N VAL A 29 -15.75 -23.93 -16.50
CA VAL A 29 -16.69 -25.06 -16.49
C VAL A 29 -17.47 -25.14 -15.17
N SER A 30 -18.80 -25.17 -15.23
CA SER A 30 -19.66 -25.35 -14.04
C SER A 30 -19.57 -26.77 -13.49
N GLN A 31 -19.56 -26.93 -12.16
CA GLN A 31 -19.61 -28.19 -11.42
C GLN A 31 -20.48 -29.24 -12.14
N SER A 32 -19.84 -30.31 -12.63
CA SER A 32 -20.35 -31.49 -13.37
C SER A 32 -19.98 -31.61 -14.87
N GLY A 33 -19.22 -30.67 -15.45
CA GLY A 33 -18.76 -30.77 -16.85
C GLY A 33 -17.24 -30.86 -17.00
N LEU A 34 -16.76 -31.52 -18.06
CA LEU A 34 -15.44 -31.29 -18.60
C LEU A 34 -15.47 -30.16 -19.64
N PRO A 35 -14.34 -29.51 -19.95
CA PRO A 35 -14.28 -28.51 -21.00
C PRO A 35 -14.74 -29.07 -22.36
N LEU A 36 -15.16 -28.19 -23.26
CA LEU A 36 -15.66 -28.59 -24.58
C LEU A 36 -14.60 -29.43 -25.33
N MET A 37 -15.02 -30.51 -25.99
CA MET A 37 -14.16 -31.48 -26.72
C MET A 37 -13.29 -32.40 -25.86
N TRP A 38 -13.16 -32.14 -24.56
CA TRP A 38 -12.57 -33.13 -23.66
C TRP A 38 -13.54 -34.30 -23.48
N SER A 39 -12.97 -35.46 -23.22
CA SER A 39 -13.73 -36.67 -22.95
C SER A 39 -13.11 -37.41 -21.78
N GLN A 40 -13.87 -38.35 -21.23
CA GLN A 40 -13.34 -39.25 -20.22
C GLN A 40 -13.87 -40.65 -20.41
N SER A 41 -13.13 -41.62 -19.89
CA SER A 41 -13.55 -43.01 -19.74
C SER A 41 -13.30 -43.39 -18.28
N THR A 42 -14.28 -43.99 -17.63
CA THR A 42 -14.21 -44.34 -16.21
C THR A 42 -15.01 -45.62 -15.95
N LEU A 43 -14.59 -46.41 -14.95
CA LEU A 43 -15.38 -47.51 -14.39
C LEU A 43 -16.22 -47.06 -13.18
N SER A 44 -16.03 -45.82 -12.77
CA SER A 44 -16.64 -45.24 -11.59
C SER A 44 -18.11 -44.90 -11.79
N SER A 45 -18.85 -44.93 -10.69
CA SER A 45 -20.30 -44.65 -10.68
C SER A 45 -20.66 -43.18 -10.47
N ASP A 46 -19.70 -42.35 -10.07
CA ASP A 46 -19.87 -40.92 -9.83
C ASP A 46 -19.61 -40.04 -11.07
N GLY A 47 -19.09 -40.65 -12.15
CA GLY A 47 -18.78 -39.96 -13.39
C GLY A 47 -17.29 -39.69 -13.63
N GLY A 48 -16.38 -40.13 -12.74
CA GLY A 48 -14.92 -40.09 -12.95
C GLY A 48 -14.29 -38.77 -12.52
N TRP A 49 -13.72 -38.04 -13.48
CA TRP A 49 -13.11 -36.72 -13.28
C TRP A 49 -14.18 -35.62 -13.20
N LEU A 50 -14.07 -34.77 -12.18
CA LEU A 50 -15.00 -33.69 -11.85
C LEU A 50 -14.28 -32.35 -11.72
N SER A 51 -14.89 -31.26 -12.18
CA SER A 51 -14.37 -29.90 -12.02
C SER A 51 -14.96 -29.17 -10.81
N GLY A 52 -14.16 -28.35 -10.13
CA GLY A 52 -14.58 -27.61 -8.95
C GLY A 52 -13.43 -26.96 -8.18
N THR A 53 -13.75 -26.43 -7.01
CA THR A 53 -12.77 -25.88 -6.06
C THR A 53 -12.36 -26.94 -5.04
N SER A 54 -11.32 -26.68 -4.25
CA SER A 54 -10.88 -27.53 -3.14
C SER A 54 -12.02 -27.93 -2.23
N ASN A 55 -12.88 -26.98 -1.85
CA ASN A 55 -14.03 -27.24 -0.98
C ASN A 55 -15.05 -28.24 -1.58
N SER A 56 -15.14 -28.31 -2.91
CA SER A 56 -16.09 -29.20 -3.59
C SER A 56 -15.53 -30.55 -4.00
N LEU A 57 -14.20 -30.67 -4.12
CA LEU A 57 -13.52 -31.87 -4.61
C LEU A 57 -12.75 -32.63 -3.52
N GLN A 58 -12.44 -31.98 -2.39
CA GLN A 58 -11.84 -32.62 -1.22
C GLN A 58 -12.80 -33.58 -0.51
N SER A 59 -12.25 -34.48 0.29
CA SER A 59 -12.98 -35.44 1.11
C SER A 59 -12.37 -35.54 2.52
N GLN A 60 -12.91 -36.42 3.36
CA GLN A 60 -12.52 -36.50 4.76
C GLN A 60 -11.05 -36.87 4.94
N TYR A 61 -10.50 -37.70 4.04
CA TYR A 61 -9.13 -38.21 4.12
C TYR A 61 -8.23 -37.72 2.98
N TRP A 62 -8.78 -37.00 2.00
CA TRP A 62 -8.02 -36.28 0.98
C TRP A 62 -8.34 -34.77 1.00
N GLY A 63 -7.55 -34.02 1.78
CA GLY A 63 -7.60 -32.56 1.80
C GLY A 63 -6.78 -31.97 0.67
N ILE A 64 -7.39 -31.11 -0.16
CA ILE A 64 -6.71 -30.48 -1.30
C ILE A 64 -6.40 -29.02 -0.95
N ALA A 65 -5.15 -28.59 -1.08
CA ALA A 65 -4.78 -27.20 -0.86
C ALA A 65 -5.52 -26.25 -1.85
N PRO A 66 -5.91 -25.03 -1.44
CA PRO A 66 -6.56 -24.06 -2.33
C PRO A 66 -5.75 -23.77 -3.60
N HIS A 67 -6.36 -23.96 -4.78
CA HIS A 67 -5.73 -23.72 -6.10
C HIS A 67 -6.78 -23.41 -7.17
N GLY A 68 -7.58 -22.35 -6.96
CA GLY A 68 -8.58 -21.95 -7.95
C GLY A 68 -9.68 -22.99 -8.24
N THR A 69 -10.02 -23.14 -9.52
CA THR A 69 -10.97 -24.16 -10.02
C THR A 69 -10.21 -25.13 -10.91
N PHE A 70 -10.19 -26.40 -10.54
CA PHE A 70 -9.40 -27.45 -11.17
C PHE A 70 -10.26 -28.68 -11.46
N VAL A 71 -9.65 -29.74 -12.01
CA VAL A 71 -10.29 -31.04 -12.22
C VAL A 71 -9.65 -32.12 -11.36
N ALA A 72 -10.45 -33.02 -10.78
CA ALA A 72 -9.96 -34.11 -9.95
C ALA A 72 -10.78 -35.39 -10.11
N THR A 73 -10.13 -36.53 -9.90
CA THR A 73 -10.81 -37.79 -9.58
C THR A 73 -10.52 -38.16 -8.13
N ASN A 74 -11.56 -38.58 -7.40
CA ASN A 74 -11.52 -38.83 -5.94
C ASN A 74 -12.24 -40.14 -5.64
N ASP A 75 -11.52 -41.14 -5.13
CA ASP A 75 -12.12 -42.41 -4.70
C ASP A 75 -12.57 -42.39 -3.22
N ASP A 76 -11.84 -41.67 -2.35
CA ASP A 76 -12.13 -41.50 -0.92
C ASP A 76 -13.55 -41.00 -0.67
N ALA A 77 -14.08 -40.14 -1.54
CA ALA A 77 -15.42 -39.58 -1.41
C ALA A 77 -16.57 -40.60 -1.62
N CYS A 78 -16.34 -41.71 -2.34
CA CYS A 78 -17.42 -42.55 -2.87
C CYS A 78 -17.20 -44.07 -2.74
N ASP A 79 -15.95 -44.54 -2.60
CA ASP A 79 -15.55 -45.96 -2.74
C ASP A 79 -16.01 -46.55 -4.08
N CYS A 80 -15.65 -45.86 -5.17
CA CYS A 80 -16.21 -46.11 -6.48
C CYS A 80 -15.12 -46.36 -7.53
N ASN A 81 -14.60 -47.60 -7.53
CA ASN A 81 -13.68 -48.21 -8.51
C ASN A 81 -13.13 -47.24 -9.59
N LYS A 82 -12.03 -46.57 -9.25
CA LYS A 82 -11.34 -45.60 -10.09
C LYS A 82 -10.18 -46.21 -10.88
N SER A 83 -10.07 -47.54 -10.93
CA SER A 83 -8.98 -48.32 -11.60
C SER A 83 -8.80 -48.10 -13.11
N ALA A 84 -9.56 -47.20 -13.73
CA ALA A 84 -9.42 -46.88 -15.15
C ALA A 84 -9.99 -45.49 -15.45
N ASP A 85 -9.62 -44.49 -14.66
CA ASP A 85 -10.10 -43.12 -14.79
C ASP A 85 -9.23 -42.31 -15.75
N TYR A 86 -9.68 -42.23 -17.01
CA TYR A 86 -9.05 -41.49 -18.08
C TYR A 86 -9.71 -40.12 -18.27
N LEU A 87 -8.94 -39.05 -18.11
CA LEU A 87 -9.27 -37.72 -18.62
C LEU A 87 -8.52 -37.48 -19.93
N ILE A 88 -9.23 -37.26 -21.02
CA ILE A 88 -8.69 -37.31 -22.39
C ILE A 88 -8.82 -35.94 -23.06
N THR A 89 -7.71 -35.43 -23.59
CA THR A 89 -7.66 -34.17 -24.33
C THR A 89 -8.40 -34.27 -25.67
N PRO A 90 -8.78 -33.14 -26.29
CA PRO A 90 -9.14 -33.13 -27.71
C PRO A 90 -7.99 -33.68 -28.58
N PRO A 91 -8.26 -34.13 -29.84
CA PRO A 91 -7.22 -34.52 -30.77
C PRO A 91 -6.23 -33.38 -31.07
N LEU A 92 -4.94 -33.66 -30.90
CA LEU A 92 -3.84 -32.71 -31.06
C LEU A 92 -3.02 -33.03 -32.31
N ASN A 93 -2.58 -31.98 -33.00
CA ASN A 93 -1.74 -32.10 -34.19
C ASN A 93 -0.32 -31.59 -33.91
N PHE A 94 0.61 -32.53 -33.70
CA PHE A 94 2.02 -32.22 -33.47
C PHE A 94 2.85 -32.15 -34.76
N SER A 95 2.25 -32.47 -35.92
CA SER A 95 2.98 -32.50 -37.20
C SER A 95 3.45 -31.10 -37.61
N GLY A 96 4.75 -30.97 -37.85
CA GLY A 96 5.38 -29.71 -38.27
C GLY A 96 5.97 -28.89 -37.12
N LEU A 97 5.82 -29.34 -35.86
CA LEU A 97 6.55 -28.79 -34.73
C LEU A 97 7.98 -29.34 -34.67
N HIS A 98 8.90 -28.57 -34.10
CA HIS A 98 10.28 -28.94 -33.84
C HIS A 98 10.48 -29.45 -32.41
N ASN A 99 9.61 -29.04 -31.49
CA ASN A 99 9.55 -29.50 -30.11
C ASN A 99 8.11 -29.36 -29.57
N ALA A 100 7.80 -30.04 -28.47
CA ALA A 100 6.54 -29.91 -27.77
C ALA A 100 6.69 -30.27 -26.30
N ILE A 101 6.10 -29.46 -25.42
CA ILE A 101 6.08 -29.66 -23.97
C ILE A 101 4.61 -29.65 -23.51
N LEU A 102 4.29 -30.56 -22.58
CA LEU A 102 3.08 -30.48 -21.75
C LEU A 102 3.49 -29.97 -20.36
N SER A 103 2.92 -28.85 -19.94
CA SER A 103 3.01 -28.30 -18.58
C SER A 103 1.66 -28.41 -17.87
N PHE A 104 1.66 -28.72 -16.58
CA PHE A 104 0.44 -28.71 -15.75
C PHE A 104 0.80 -28.75 -14.25
N ALA A 105 -0.09 -28.21 -13.42
CA ALA A 105 -0.05 -28.35 -11.96
C ALA A 105 -0.76 -29.65 -11.53
N SER A 106 -0.25 -30.30 -10.48
CA SER A 106 -0.73 -31.61 -10.01
C SER A 106 -0.74 -31.69 -8.49
N TYR A 107 -1.78 -32.29 -7.92
CA TYR A 107 -1.91 -32.63 -6.51
C TYR A 107 -2.11 -34.15 -6.37
N PHE A 108 -1.03 -34.88 -6.09
CA PHE A 108 -1.03 -36.34 -6.08
C PHE A 108 -0.11 -36.91 -5.00
N SER A 109 -0.63 -37.81 -4.16
CA SER A 109 0.15 -38.44 -3.08
C SER A 109 0.87 -39.71 -3.53
N GLY A 110 0.31 -40.50 -4.45
CA GLY A 110 0.88 -41.80 -4.86
C GLY A 110 1.12 -42.76 -3.69
N GLN A 111 0.32 -42.66 -2.63
CA GLN A 111 0.47 -43.46 -1.42
C GLN A 111 0.02 -44.91 -1.67
N ALA A 112 0.62 -45.87 -0.95
CA ALA A 112 0.12 -47.24 -0.86
C ALA A 112 -0.72 -47.41 0.41
N PHE A 113 -1.93 -47.96 0.28
CA PHE A 113 -2.86 -48.20 1.39
C PHE A 113 -3.54 -49.56 1.24
N GLU A 114 -3.58 -50.33 2.33
CA GLU A 114 -4.18 -51.69 2.41
C GLU A 114 -3.78 -52.70 1.32
N GLY A 115 -2.66 -52.49 0.63
CA GLY A 115 -2.16 -53.38 -0.43
C GLY A 115 -2.42 -52.88 -1.85
N SER A 116 -3.17 -51.81 -2.01
CA SER A 116 -3.34 -51.04 -3.25
C SER A 116 -2.38 -49.85 -3.29
N THR A 117 -2.02 -49.39 -4.48
CA THR A 117 -1.16 -48.21 -4.69
C THR A 117 -1.76 -47.35 -5.78
N ASP A 118 -1.92 -46.07 -5.52
CA ASP A 118 -2.38 -45.13 -6.53
C ASP A 118 -1.33 -44.92 -7.60
N ARG A 119 -1.75 -45.03 -8.85
CA ARG A 119 -0.89 -44.83 -10.01
C ARG A 119 -1.46 -43.77 -10.93
N ALA A 120 -0.68 -42.72 -11.15
CA ALA A 120 -0.99 -41.63 -12.07
C ALA A 120 -0.02 -41.69 -13.26
N THR A 121 -0.56 -41.71 -14.48
CA THR A 121 0.26 -41.74 -15.71
C THR A 121 -0.23 -40.74 -16.73
N ILE A 122 0.72 -40.23 -17.52
CA ILE A 122 0.43 -39.51 -18.76
C ILE A 122 0.57 -40.52 -19.89
N GLU A 123 -0.50 -40.70 -20.66
CA GLU A 123 -0.56 -41.64 -21.77
C GLU A 123 -0.92 -40.94 -23.07
N TYR A 124 -0.63 -41.57 -24.21
CA TYR A 124 -1.10 -41.10 -25.52
C TYR A 124 -1.67 -42.22 -26.38
N SER A 125 -2.53 -41.82 -27.32
CA SER A 125 -3.12 -42.71 -28.32
C SER A 125 -2.96 -42.14 -29.72
N LEU A 126 -2.61 -43.02 -30.67
CA LEU A 126 -2.48 -42.73 -32.10
C LEU A 126 -3.60 -43.37 -32.94
N ASN A 127 -4.60 -43.99 -32.30
CA ASN A 127 -5.68 -44.72 -32.96
C ASN A 127 -7.05 -44.38 -32.39
N GLY A 128 -7.24 -43.13 -31.95
CA GLY A 128 -8.51 -42.64 -31.44
C GLY A 128 -8.94 -43.26 -30.11
N GLY A 129 -7.98 -43.62 -29.25
CA GLY A 129 -8.24 -44.16 -27.90
C GLY A 129 -8.45 -45.68 -27.85
N ALA A 130 -8.20 -46.41 -28.94
CA ALA A 130 -8.34 -47.88 -28.94
C ALA A 130 -7.19 -48.59 -28.19
N SER A 131 -6.01 -47.95 -28.10
CA SER A 131 -4.90 -48.37 -27.26
C SER A 131 -4.08 -47.16 -26.78
N TRP A 132 -3.46 -47.30 -25.62
CA TRP A 132 -2.67 -46.24 -24.97
C TRP A 132 -1.23 -46.68 -24.75
N VAL A 133 -0.31 -45.72 -24.85
CA VAL A 133 1.12 -45.87 -24.55
C VAL A 133 1.48 -44.89 -23.45
N VAL A 134 2.14 -45.37 -22.40
CA VAL A 134 2.58 -44.55 -21.26
C VAL A 134 3.79 -43.70 -21.66
N LEU A 135 3.68 -42.36 -21.55
CA LEU A 135 4.79 -41.41 -21.68
C LEU A 135 5.60 -41.34 -20.39
N THR A 136 4.91 -41.14 -19.27
CA THR A 136 5.54 -41.04 -17.95
C THR A 136 4.56 -41.43 -16.86
N GLU A 137 5.12 -41.82 -15.72
CA GLU A 137 4.41 -41.95 -14.45
C GLU A 137 4.63 -40.69 -13.63
N ILE A 138 3.58 -40.21 -12.96
CA ILE A 138 3.66 -39.10 -12.01
C ILE A 138 3.89 -39.70 -10.63
N VAL A 139 5.00 -39.32 -10.01
CA VAL A 139 5.42 -39.86 -8.72
C VAL A 139 4.94 -38.91 -7.63
N GLY A 140 4.02 -39.37 -6.79
CA GLY A 140 3.60 -38.62 -5.63
C GLY A 140 4.62 -38.70 -4.47
N ASN A 141 4.39 -37.89 -3.45
CA ASN A 141 5.25 -37.80 -2.26
C ASN A 141 5.17 -39.03 -1.30
N GLY A 142 4.26 -39.97 -1.59
CA GLY A 142 3.96 -41.17 -0.80
C GLY A 142 3.15 -40.94 0.47
N ASN A 143 2.64 -39.72 0.69
CA ASN A 143 1.93 -39.35 1.91
C ASN A 143 0.86 -38.28 1.65
N ALA A 144 -0.40 -38.68 1.79
CA ALA A 144 -1.57 -37.81 1.56
C ALA A 144 -1.68 -36.66 2.57
N GLU A 145 -1.10 -36.76 3.78
CA GLU A 145 -1.19 -35.72 4.81
C GLU A 145 -0.31 -34.50 4.54
N ASN A 146 0.65 -34.60 3.61
CA ASN A 146 1.57 -33.50 3.26
C ASN A 146 1.72 -33.30 1.75
N THR A 147 0.69 -33.65 0.97
CA THR A 147 0.65 -33.38 -0.47
C THR A 147 0.58 -31.88 -0.72
N VAL A 148 1.33 -31.42 -1.73
CA VAL A 148 1.37 -30.02 -2.20
C VAL A 148 1.14 -30.00 -3.69
N TRP A 149 0.76 -28.84 -4.24
CA TRP A 149 0.70 -28.65 -5.68
C TRP A 149 2.12 -28.61 -6.27
N GLU A 150 2.35 -29.43 -7.30
CA GLU A 150 3.62 -29.52 -8.01
C GLU A 150 3.40 -29.24 -9.51
N ASN A 151 4.32 -28.50 -10.13
CA ASN A 151 4.29 -28.28 -11.57
C ASN A 151 5.14 -29.34 -12.29
N HIS A 152 4.57 -29.94 -13.33
CA HIS A 152 5.25 -30.92 -14.18
C HIS A 152 5.47 -30.39 -15.58
N ASN A 153 6.61 -30.74 -16.18
CA ASN A 153 6.93 -30.46 -17.59
C ASN A 153 7.33 -31.76 -18.29
N ILE A 154 6.49 -32.24 -19.21
CA ILE A 154 6.65 -33.51 -19.92
C ILE A 154 7.05 -33.24 -21.37
N ASN A 155 8.15 -33.86 -21.81
CA ASN A 155 8.63 -33.75 -23.17
C ASN A 155 7.79 -34.62 -24.12
N LEU A 156 7.20 -34.01 -25.14
CA LEU A 156 6.35 -34.65 -26.15
C LEU A 156 7.05 -34.83 -27.51
N SER A 157 8.38 -34.75 -27.54
CA SER A 157 9.20 -34.85 -28.77
C SER A 157 8.98 -36.14 -29.57
N GLU A 158 8.54 -37.22 -28.92
CA GLU A 158 8.21 -38.47 -29.62
C GLU A 158 6.93 -38.37 -30.45
N LEU A 159 6.12 -37.34 -30.24
CA LEU A 159 4.82 -37.15 -30.88
C LEU A 159 4.88 -36.25 -32.13
N LEU A 160 6.01 -35.57 -32.40
CA LEU A 160 6.17 -34.50 -33.42
C LEU A 160 5.82 -34.88 -34.86
N ASN A 161 5.67 -36.16 -35.18
CA ASN A 161 5.34 -36.64 -36.53
C ASN A 161 3.88 -37.11 -36.68
N TYR A 162 3.05 -36.95 -35.65
CA TYR A 162 1.66 -37.39 -35.63
C TYR A 162 0.70 -36.19 -35.60
N ASN A 163 -0.48 -36.35 -36.20
CA ASN A 163 -1.43 -35.25 -36.43
C ASN A 163 -2.83 -35.48 -35.86
N ASP A 164 -3.03 -36.57 -35.14
CA ASP A 164 -4.28 -37.00 -34.53
C ASP A 164 -3.97 -37.76 -33.23
N VAL A 165 -3.36 -37.05 -32.28
CA VAL A 165 -2.88 -37.62 -31.01
C VAL A 165 -3.84 -37.25 -29.89
N LEU A 166 -4.28 -38.23 -29.12
CA LEU A 166 -4.96 -37.99 -27.84
C LEU A 166 -3.93 -38.11 -26.72
N LEU A 167 -3.92 -37.17 -25.78
CA LEU A 167 -3.25 -37.35 -24.49
C LEU A 167 -4.29 -37.69 -23.43
N ALA A 168 -3.88 -38.48 -22.44
CA ALA A 168 -4.71 -38.79 -21.30
C ALA A 168 -3.96 -38.72 -19.98
N PHE A 169 -4.67 -38.20 -18.97
CA PHE A 169 -4.33 -38.30 -17.56
C PHE A 169 -5.07 -39.51 -17.02
N HIS A 170 -4.32 -40.56 -16.71
CA HIS A 170 -4.86 -41.84 -16.30
C HIS A 170 -4.53 -42.11 -14.83
N TYR A 171 -5.59 -42.22 -14.02
CA TYR A 171 -5.53 -42.64 -12.63
C TYR A 171 -6.02 -44.09 -12.49
N ASP A 172 -5.30 -44.89 -11.70
CA ASP A 172 -5.59 -46.29 -11.41
C ASP A 172 -5.29 -46.59 -9.93
N ASP A 173 -6.30 -47.03 -9.19
CA ASP A 173 -6.29 -47.39 -7.76
C ASP A 173 -6.14 -48.91 -7.51
N ASP A 174 -5.91 -49.72 -8.57
CA ASP A 174 -5.94 -51.19 -8.53
C ASP A 174 -7.26 -51.77 -7.96
N GLY A 175 -8.35 -51.00 -8.05
CA GLY A 175 -9.68 -51.32 -7.53
C GLY A 175 -9.78 -51.28 -6.00
N GLY A 176 -8.80 -50.67 -5.32
CA GLY A 176 -8.81 -50.43 -3.88
C GLY A 176 -9.46 -49.09 -3.51
N TRP A 177 -9.71 -48.89 -2.22
CA TRP A 177 -10.22 -47.62 -1.69
C TRP A 177 -9.06 -46.66 -1.43
N MET A 178 -8.94 -45.62 -2.25
CA MET A 178 -7.75 -44.75 -2.27
C MET A 178 -8.10 -43.25 -2.28
N PHE A 179 -7.09 -42.37 -2.46
CA PHE A 179 -7.28 -40.92 -2.40
C PHE A 179 -7.79 -40.38 -3.73
N GLY A 180 -6.92 -39.74 -4.50
CA GLY A 180 -7.29 -39.11 -5.75
C GLY A 180 -6.13 -38.37 -6.39
N TRP A 181 -6.42 -37.79 -7.56
CA TRP A 181 -5.48 -36.96 -8.31
C TRP A 181 -6.21 -35.72 -8.81
N ALA A 182 -5.68 -34.54 -8.50
CA ALA A 182 -6.14 -33.28 -9.07
C ALA A 182 -5.09 -32.68 -10.01
N ILE A 183 -5.55 -32.04 -11.08
CA ILE A 183 -4.70 -31.33 -12.04
C ILE A 183 -5.31 -29.97 -12.39
N ASP A 184 -4.44 -29.01 -12.68
CA ASP A 184 -4.82 -27.67 -13.15
C ASP A 184 -3.76 -27.07 -14.09
N ASP A 185 -4.03 -25.90 -14.65
CA ASP A 185 -3.07 -25.09 -15.42
C ASP A 185 -2.41 -25.85 -16.58
N LEU A 186 -3.20 -26.62 -17.35
CA LEU A 186 -2.69 -27.43 -18.46
C LEU A 186 -2.32 -26.56 -19.66
N PHE A 187 -1.09 -26.74 -20.14
CA PHE A 187 -0.56 -26.03 -21.28
C PHE A 187 0.29 -26.94 -22.17
N ILE A 188 -0.06 -27.06 -23.46
CA ILE A 188 0.71 -27.80 -24.46
C ILE A 188 1.16 -26.82 -25.54
N TYR A 189 2.47 -26.70 -25.71
CA TYR A 189 3.06 -25.71 -26.59
C TYR A 189 4.37 -26.19 -27.21
N GLU A 190 4.75 -25.62 -28.34
CA GLU A 190 6.11 -25.68 -28.85
C GLU A 190 6.95 -24.63 -28.11
N PRO A 191 7.93 -25.03 -27.29
CA PRO A 191 8.80 -24.07 -26.62
C PRO A 191 9.56 -23.24 -27.67
N VAL A 192 9.64 -21.94 -27.40
CA VAL A 192 10.41 -20.97 -28.17
C VAL A 192 11.92 -21.24 -28.03
N GLY A 193 12.74 -20.67 -28.92
CA GLY A 193 14.19 -20.88 -28.95
C GLY A 193 14.86 -20.41 -27.66
N LEU A 194 15.16 -19.13 -27.58
CA LEU A 194 15.69 -18.50 -26.37
C LEU A 194 14.54 -18.04 -25.46
N ASN A 195 14.46 -18.55 -24.23
CA ASN A 195 13.49 -18.10 -23.23
C ASN A 195 14.02 -18.23 -21.79
N ALA A 196 14.29 -17.08 -21.18
CA ALA A 196 14.76 -16.90 -19.82
C ALA A 196 13.62 -16.36 -18.95
N GLU A 197 13.11 -17.19 -18.04
CA GLU A 197 12.09 -16.79 -17.09
C GLU A 197 12.72 -16.21 -15.82
N MET A 198 12.19 -15.08 -15.33
CA MET A 198 12.43 -14.59 -13.98
C MET A 198 11.54 -15.36 -12.99
N THR A 199 12.05 -16.45 -12.43
CA THR A 199 11.24 -17.40 -11.65
C THR A 199 10.96 -16.92 -10.24
N THR A 200 11.96 -16.33 -9.57
CA THR A 200 11.81 -15.84 -8.19
C THR A 200 12.64 -14.60 -7.93
N LEU A 201 12.16 -13.77 -7.00
CA LEU A 201 12.93 -12.69 -6.37
C LEU A 201 13.07 -12.97 -4.88
N ASP A 202 14.29 -12.86 -4.38
CA ASP A 202 14.64 -12.99 -2.96
C ASP A 202 14.89 -11.59 -2.40
N LEU A 203 13.80 -10.95 -1.93
CA LEU A 203 13.81 -9.62 -1.33
C LEU A 203 13.14 -9.64 0.05
N PRO A 204 13.69 -8.93 1.05
CA PRO A 204 13.03 -8.77 2.34
C PRO A 204 11.78 -7.92 2.19
N THR A 205 10.75 -8.23 2.98
CA THR A 205 9.51 -7.42 3.04
C THR A 205 9.75 -6.11 3.79
N ASN A 206 10.43 -6.16 4.93
CA ASN A 206 10.67 -5.01 5.81
C ASN A 206 12.18 -4.85 6.07
N ILE A 207 12.69 -3.62 5.95
CA ILE A 207 14.08 -3.28 6.31
C ILE A 207 14.14 -1.98 7.11
N SER A 208 15.22 -1.81 7.89
CA SER A 208 15.50 -0.54 8.53
C SER A 208 16.06 0.48 7.51
N LEU A 209 15.68 1.74 7.66
CA LEU A 209 16.21 2.87 6.89
C LEU A 209 17.75 2.85 6.85
N GLY A 210 18.32 3.05 5.66
CA GLY A 210 19.77 3.00 5.43
C GLY A 210 20.38 1.60 5.29
N SER A 211 19.59 0.53 5.47
CA SER A 211 20.07 -0.84 5.24
C SER A 211 20.28 -1.09 3.74
N ALA A 212 21.35 -1.82 3.42
CA ALA A 212 21.62 -2.26 2.06
C ALA A 212 21.03 -3.65 1.81
N VAL A 213 20.25 -3.76 0.73
CA VAL A 213 19.61 -5.01 0.29
C VAL A 213 20.23 -5.47 -1.02
N ASN A 214 20.63 -6.74 -1.07
CA ASN A 214 21.03 -7.38 -2.32
C ASN A 214 19.78 -7.67 -3.16
N ILE A 215 19.84 -7.32 -4.44
CA ILE A 215 18.82 -7.75 -5.40
C ILE A 215 19.24 -9.12 -5.93
N SER A 216 18.49 -10.15 -5.55
CA SER A 216 18.77 -11.55 -5.91
C SER A 216 17.52 -12.27 -6.36
N GLY A 217 17.70 -13.33 -7.13
CA GLY A 217 16.61 -14.11 -7.69
C GLY A 217 17.11 -15.31 -8.50
N VAL A 218 16.18 -15.96 -9.18
CA VAL A 218 16.44 -17.15 -9.98
C VAL A 218 15.96 -16.92 -11.42
N ILE A 219 16.84 -17.19 -12.38
CA ILE A 219 16.49 -17.28 -13.80
C ILE A 219 16.39 -18.74 -14.20
N THR A 220 15.30 -19.16 -14.85
CA THR A 220 15.14 -20.50 -15.41
C THR A 220 15.13 -20.45 -16.93
N ASN A 221 15.83 -21.38 -17.58
CA ASN A 221 15.71 -21.55 -19.03
C ASN A 221 14.49 -22.40 -19.35
N THR A 222 13.42 -21.79 -19.86
CA THR A 222 12.20 -22.48 -20.31
C THR A 222 12.18 -22.69 -21.83
N GLY A 223 13.17 -22.16 -22.54
CA GLY A 223 13.37 -22.33 -23.99
C GLY A 223 14.19 -23.57 -24.36
N THR A 224 14.31 -23.82 -25.67
CA THR A 224 15.08 -24.96 -26.20
C THR A 224 16.56 -24.68 -26.34
N ASP A 225 16.95 -23.42 -26.48
CA ASP A 225 18.33 -23.02 -26.70
C ASP A 225 19.07 -22.85 -25.37
N VAL A 226 20.34 -23.23 -25.34
CA VAL A 226 21.18 -23.04 -24.14
C VAL A 226 21.41 -21.55 -23.91
N ILE A 227 21.14 -21.08 -22.69
CA ILE A 227 21.46 -19.70 -22.30
C ILE A 227 22.92 -19.63 -21.84
N GLU A 228 23.71 -18.86 -22.57
CA GLU A 228 25.15 -18.60 -22.36
C GLU A 228 25.42 -17.23 -21.73
N SER A 229 24.49 -16.27 -21.88
CA SER A 229 24.53 -14.95 -21.25
C SER A 229 23.15 -14.31 -21.14
N PHE A 230 22.99 -13.38 -20.20
CA PHE A 230 21.85 -12.45 -20.12
C PHE A 230 22.25 -11.23 -19.30
N ASP A 231 21.44 -10.17 -19.36
CA ASP A 231 21.55 -9.00 -18.51
C ASP A 231 20.38 -8.97 -17.51
N ILE A 232 20.66 -8.65 -16.25
CA ILE A 232 19.62 -8.33 -15.26
C ILE A 232 19.54 -6.82 -15.12
N VAL A 233 18.35 -6.29 -15.30
CA VAL A 233 18.03 -4.88 -15.05
C VAL A 233 17.09 -4.83 -13.86
N TRP A 234 17.44 -4.11 -12.81
CA TRP A 234 16.48 -3.79 -11.74
C TRP A 234 16.24 -2.29 -11.65
N SER A 235 15.02 -1.91 -11.30
CA SER A 235 14.60 -0.52 -11.18
C SER A 235 13.76 -0.27 -9.92
N GLN A 236 13.81 0.97 -9.44
CA GLN A 236 12.92 1.46 -8.37
C GLN A 236 11.81 2.29 -9.00
N GLY A 237 10.65 1.66 -9.29
CA GLY A 237 9.49 2.32 -9.91
C GLY A 237 9.82 3.12 -11.18
N GLY A 238 10.73 2.62 -12.03
CA GLY A 238 11.17 3.27 -13.27
C GLY A 238 12.02 4.54 -13.13
N SER A 239 12.25 5.03 -11.91
CA SER A 239 12.99 6.29 -11.66
C SER A 239 14.51 6.13 -11.73
N MET A 240 15.01 4.95 -11.36
CA MET A 240 16.43 4.58 -11.43
C MET A 240 16.52 3.13 -11.89
N SER A 241 17.44 2.83 -12.80
CA SER A 241 17.68 1.47 -13.31
C SER A 241 19.16 1.10 -13.26
N TYR A 242 19.47 -0.11 -12.81
CA TYR A 242 20.82 -0.66 -12.80
C TYR A 242 20.85 -1.93 -13.65
N SER A 243 21.87 -2.07 -14.48
CA SER A 243 22.04 -3.22 -15.39
C SER A 243 23.34 -3.94 -15.08
N GLN A 244 23.29 -5.27 -15.04
CA GLN A 244 24.47 -6.13 -14.91
C GLN A 244 24.41 -7.30 -15.88
N SER A 245 25.51 -7.51 -16.60
CA SER A 245 25.69 -8.67 -17.48
C SER A 245 26.20 -9.90 -16.75
N TYR A 246 25.59 -11.03 -17.06
CA TYR A 246 26.02 -12.37 -16.67
C TYR A 246 26.39 -13.14 -17.95
N GLY A 247 27.55 -13.78 -17.97
CA GLY A 247 28.02 -14.50 -19.15
C GLY A 247 28.91 -15.68 -18.79
N SER A 248 29.34 -16.43 -19.80
CA SER A 248 30.01 -17.74 -19.62
C SER A 248 29.12 -18.74 -18.88
N LEU A 249 27.81 -18.65 -19.11
CA LEU A 249 26.80 -19.55 -18.55
C LEU A 249 26.61 -20.78 -19.45
N ASN A 250 25.91 -21.78 -18.92
CA ASN A 250 25.48 -22.95 -19.66
C ASN A 250 24.19 -23.47 -19.03
N ILE A 251 23.13 -22.68 -19.13
CA ILE A 251 21.82 -23.03 -18.57
C ILE A 251 21.07 -23.78 -19.66
N SER A 252 21.14 -25.11 -19.61
CA SER A 252 20.33 -25.98 -20.48
C SER A 252 18.84 -25.87 -20.13
N THR A 253 17.96 -26.24 -21.06
CA THR A 253 16.50 -26.26 -20.86
C THR A 253 16.12 -26.93 -19.54
N GLY A 254 15.27 -26.27 -18.76
CA GLY A 254 14.78 -26.69 -17.46
C GLY A 254 15.74 -26.45 -16.29
N ASN A 255 16.98 -26.01 -16.53
CA ASN A 255 17.90 -25.64 -15.46
C ASN A 255 17.76 -24.16 -15.08
N SER A 256 18.25 -23.83 -13.88
CA SER A 256 18.17 -22.48 -13.33
C SER A 256 19.55 -21.92 -12.95
N PHE A 257 19.61 -20.60 -12.81
CA PHE A 257 20.77 -19.85 -12.35
C PHE A 257 20.35 -18.84 -11.28
N ASN A 258 21.01 -18.89 -10.12
CA ASN A 258 20.79 -17.92 -9.06
C ASN A 258 21.69 -16.70 -9.31
N PHE A 259 21.10 -15.51 -9.39
CA PHE A 259 21.85 -14.28 -9.53
C PHE A 259 21.85 -13.46 -8.23
N THR A 260 22.90 -12.66 -8.07
CA THR A 260 22.95 -11.56 -7.10
C THR A 260 23.53 -10.36 -7.82
N HIS A 261 22.79 -9.27 -7.83
CA HIS A 261 23.17 -8.04 -8.51
C HIS A 261 24.18 -7.25 -7.66
N GLN A 262 25.15 -6.61 -8.31
CA GLN A 262 26.26 -5.87 -7.67
C GLN A 262 25.79 -4.55 -7.05
N ASN A 263 24.82 -3.89 -7.69
CA ASN A 263 24.16 -2.72 -7.14
C ASN A 263 23.08 -3.17 -6.15
N GLN A 264 23.24 -2.72 -4.92
CA GLN A 264 22.30 -2.93 -3.82
C GLN A 264 21.24 -1.83 -3.79
N PHE A 265 20.07 -2.14 -3.25
CA PHE A 265 19.07 -1.14 -2.89
C PHE A 265 19.41 -0.55 -1.52
N VAL A 266 19.40 0.78 -1.41
CA VAL A 266 19.56 1.54 -0.16
C VAL A 266 18.59 2.73 -0.19
N ALA A 267 17.58 2.71 0.65
CA ALA A 267 16.65 3.81 0.77
C ALA A 267 17.22 4.97 1.59
N GLN A 268 16.94 6.20 1.15
CA GLN A 268 17.32 7.44 1.83
C GLN A 268 16.19 8.02 2.69
N SER A 269 14.98 7.47 2.60
CA SER A 269 13.82 7.82 3.43
C SER A 269 13.01 6.56 3.76
N ALA A 270 12.16 6.62 4.78
CA ALA A 270 11.17 5.57 5.01
C ALA A 270 10.13 5.55 3.88
N GLY A 271 9.45 4.41 3.71
CA GLY A 271 8.37 4.27 2.74
C GLY A 271 8.30 2.91 2.05
N LEU A 272 7.38 2.77 1.10
CA LEU A 272 7.23 1.56 0.29
C LEU A 272 7.93 1.74 -1.06
N TYR A 273 8.83 0.82 -1.40
CA TYR A 273 9.65 0.92 -2.61
C TYR A 273 9.37 -0.26 -3.54
N PRO A 274 8.68 -0.03 -4.68
CA PRO A 274 8.51 -1.06 -5.68
C PRO A 274 9.85 -1.32 -6.39
N ILE A 275 10.27 -2.58 -6.37
CA ILE A 275 11.45 -3.10 -7.03
C ILE A 275 10.99 -3.99 -8.18
N GLU A 276 11.28 -3.56 -9.40
CA GLU A 276 11.05 -4.36 -10.61
C GLU A 276 12.39 -4.91 -11.08
N VAL A 277 12.45 -6.21 -11.37
CA VAL A 277 13.65 -6.87 -11.88
C VAL A 277 13.29 -7.60 -13.16
N THR A 278 14.06 -7.35 -14.22
CA THR A 278 13.82 -7.86 -15.56
C THR A 278 15.08 -8.52 -16.11
N VAL A 279 14.94 -9.71 -16.70
CA VAL A 279 15.99 -10.31 -17.53
C VAL A 279 15.89 -9.81 -18.97
N THR A 280 17.03 -9.48 -19.57
CA THR A 280 17.13 -8.91 -20.93
C THR A 280 18.38 -9.44 -21.63
N ASN A 281 18.52 -9.14 -22.93
CA ASN A 281 19.75 -9.40 -23.69
C ASN A 281 20.24 -10.87 -23.64
N VAL A 282 19.31 -11.82 -23.68
CA VAL A 282 19.58 -13.26 -23.59
C VAL A 282 20.36 -13.70 -24.83
N ASN A 283 21.57 -14.22 -24.64
CA ASN A 283 22.53 -14.56 -25.69
C ASN A 283 22.82 -13.42 -26.69
N GLY A 284 22.73 -12.16 -26.25
CA GLY A 284 22.91 -11.01 -27.15
C GLY A 284 21.69 -10.70 -28.02
N GLN A 285 20.55 -11.33 -27.74
CA GLN A 285 19.29 -11.20 -28.46
C GLN A 285 18.15 -10.82 -27.51
N GLN A 286 17.01 -10.44 -28.09
CA GLN A 286 15.78 -10.27 -27.32
C GLN A 286 15.23 -11.66 -26.98
N ASP A 287 14.76 -11.82 -25.74
CA ASP A 287 14.03 -13.03 -25.35
C ASP A 287 12.79 -13.22 -26.22
N GLU A 288 12.49 -14.47 -26.59
CA GLU A 288 11.34 -14.78 -27.44
C GLU A 288 10.01 -14.78 -26.68
N ASP A 289 10.04 -14.94 -25.35
CA ASP A 289 8.89 -14.73 -24.46
C ASP A 289 9.17 -13.53 -23.55
N LEU A 290 8.46 -12.42 -23.78
CA LEU A 290 8.64 -11.22 -22.96
C LEU A 290 7.78 -11.22 -21.70
N SER A 291 6.81 -12.13 -21.61
CA SER A 291 5.78 -12.09 -20.56
C SER A 291 6.26 -12.56 -19.20
N ASN A 292 7.33 -13.35 -19.18
CA ASN A 292 7.91 -13.99 -18.00
C ASN A 292 9.30 -13.40 -17.62
N ASN A 293 9.73 -12.34 -18.30
CA ASN A 293 11.05 -11.73 -18.07
C ASN A 293 11.12 -10.89 -16.79
N SER A 294 9.99 -10.46 -16.25
CA SER A 294 9.93 -9.44 -15.20
C SER A 294 9.15 -9.94 -13.98
N LEU A 295 9.72 -9.72 -12.79
CA LEU A 295 9.01 -9.81 -11.52
C LEU A 295 9.09 -8.48 -10.79
N SER A 296 8.04 -8.18 -10.01
CA SER A 296 7.98 -7.01 -9.14
C SER A 296 7.68 -7.43 -7.71
N SER A 297 8.34 -6.79 -6.76
CA SER A 297 8.03 -6.89 -5.33
C SER A 297 8.22 -5.52 -4.68
N SER A 298 7.78 -5.34 -3.44
CA SER A 298 7.97 -4.08 -2.72
C SER A 298 8.71 -4.30 -1.41
N ILE A 299 9.60 -3.35 -1.09
CA ILE A 299 10.32 -3.33 0.18
C ILE A 299 9.77 -2.17 1.01
N MET A 300 9.26 -2.47 2.20
CA MET A 300 8.88 -1.49 3.21
C MET A 300 10.11 -1.09 4.01
N VAL A 301 10.43 0.20 4.00
CA VAL A 301 11.56 0.77 4.71
C VAL A 301 11.04 1.51 5.93
N ILE A 302 11.50 1.08 7.09
CA ILE A 302 11.01 1.50 8.41
C ILE A 302 12.13 2.27 9.12
N GLU A 303 11.79 3.39 9.73
CA GLU A 303 12.73 4.15 10.55
C GLU A 303 12.71 3.68 12.00
N TYR A 304 13.88 3.40 12.56
CA TYR A 304 14.07 3.11 13.98
C TYR A 304 14.88 4.26 14.58
N GLY A 305 14.27 5.00 15.50
CA GLY A 305 14.82 6.24 16.02
C GLY A 305 14.91 6.27 17.54
N GLN A 306 15.62 7.28 18.04
CA GLN A 306 15.75 7.59 19.47
C GLN A 306 15.56 9.09 19.71
N ILE A 307 14.91 9.43 20.81
CA ILE A 307 14.79 10.81 21.28
C ILE A 307 15.10 10.88 22.78
N SER A 308 15.68 12.00 23.22
CA SER A 308 15.84 12.25 24.65
C SER A 308 14.61 12.98 25.19
N SER A 309 13.85 12.32 26.06
CA SER A 309 12.64 12.88 26.68
C SER A 309 12.53 12.42 28.14
N GLY A 310 12.07 13.31 29.03
CA GLY A 310 11.91 13.01 30.46
C GLY A 310 13.20 12.58 31.18
N GLY A 311 14.38 12.88 30.63
CA GLY A 311 15.68 12.42 31.16
C GLY A 311 16.07 11.00 30.74
N PHE A 312 15.29 10.36 29.88
CA PHE A 312 15.54 9.03 29.32
C PHE A 312 15.91 9.14 27.83
N GLN A 313 16.56 8.09 27.31
CA GLN A 313 16.60 7.84 25.87
C GLN A 313 15.43 6.93 25.53
N ARG A 314 14.58 7.35 24.61
CA ARG A 314 13.31 6.73 24.26
C ARG A 314 13.38 6.23 22.82
N ASP A 315 13.16 4.94 22.61
CA ASP A 315 13.15 4.31 21.30
C ASP A 315 11.77 4.49 20.64
N TYR A 316 11.71 4.65 19.32
CA TYR A 316 10.46 4.60 18.56
C TYR A 316 10.69 3.95 17.20
N ILE A 317 9.58 3.49 16.61
CA ILE A 317 9.52 3.09 15.21
C ILE A 317 8.65 4.10 14.46
N TYR A 318 9.11 4.60 13.33
CA TYR A 318 8.39 5.58 12.53
C TYR A 318 8.28 5.11 11.08
N PHE A 319 7.11 5.35 10.49
CA PHE A 319 6.85 5.07 9.10
C PHE A 319 5.94 6.14 8.49
N LYS A 320 6.48 6.87 7.50
CA LYS A 320 5.72 7.72 6.60
C LYS A 320 5.87 7.15 5.19
N PRO A 321 4.79 6.70 4.54
CA PRO A 321 4.89 6.20 3.17
C PRO A 321 5.19 7.36 2.22
N SER A 322 5.95 7.08 1.16
CA SER A 322 6.28 8.07 0.12
C SER A 322 5.06 8.57 -0.65
N SER A 323 3.93 7.86 -0.56
CA SER A 323 2.63 8.27 -1.10
C SER A 323 1.87 9.24 -0.20
N ALA A 324 2.21 9.36 1.09
CA ALA A 324 1.57 10.32 1.98
C ALA A 324 1.96 11.76 1.60
N PRO A 325 0.99 12.70 1.57
CA PRO A 325 1.28 14.09 1.29
C PRO A 325 2.13 14.73 2.40
N GLU A 326 2.70 15.90 2.12
CA GLU A 326 3.21 16.75 3.21
C GLU A 326 2.06 17.21 4.11
N ASN A 327 2.38 17.50 5.37
CA ASN A 327 1.40 17.78 6.41
C ASN A 327 0.30 16.70 6.51
N CYS A 328 0.67 15.43 6.36
CA CYS A 328 -0.27 14.32 6.56
C CYS A 328 -0.60 14.11 8.05
N PRO A 329 -1.72 13.45 8.39
CA PRO A 329 -2.02 13.08 9.77
C PRO A 329 -0.94 12.18 10.41
N LEU A 330 -0.83 12.22 11.73
CA LEU A 330 0.05 11.35 12.50
C LEU A 330 -0.76 10.45 13.43
N VAL A 331 -0.54 9.13 13.36
CA VAL A 331 -1.15 8.16 14.26
C VAL A 331 -0.09 7.53 15.15
N PHE A 332 -0.24 7.67 16.47
CA PHE A 332 0.52 6.89 17.45
C PHE A 332 -0.17 5.55 17.71
N VAL A 333 0.62 4.47 17.79
CA VAL A 333 0.12 3.12 18.06
C VAL A 333 0.89 2.50 19.23
N CYS A 334 0.28 2.54 20.41
CA CYS A 334 0.91 2.24 21.70
C CYS A 334 0.69 0.77 22.13
N HIS A 335 1.79 0.05 22.40
CA HIS A 335 1.74 -1.34 22.83
C HIS A 335 1.17 -1.52 24.26
N GLY A 336 0.67 -2.71 24.57
CA GLY A 336 0.23 -3.07 25.94
C GLY A 336 1.40 -3.32 26.91
N TYR A 337 1.08 -3.54 28.18
CA TYR A 337 2.07 -3.86 29.23
C TYR A 337 2.86 -5.12 28.86
N THR A 338 4.18 -5.13 29.10
CA THR A 338 5.15 -6.15 28.64
C THR A 338 5.38 -6.23 27.12
N GLY A 339 4.65 -5.43 26.34
CA GLY A 339 4.71 -5.42 24.88
C GLY A 339 5.88 -4.61 24.31
N THR A 340 5.99 -4.58 22.99
CA THR A 340 7.01 -3.78 22.28
C THR A 340 6.40 -3.06 21.10
N ALA A 341 7.01 -1.94 20.70
CA ALA A 341 6.67 -1.19 19.49
C ALA A 341 6.68 -2.10 18.25
N GLN A 342 7.67 -3.01 18.17
CA GLN A 342 7.77 -3.98 17.08
C GLN A 342 6.59 -4.96 17.04
N ASN A 343 6.17 -5.48 18.21
CA ASN A 343 5.08 -6.45 18.25
C ASN A 343 3.76 -5.81 17.83
N ILE A 344 3.44 -4.61 18.35
CA ILE A 344 2.20 -3.94 17.96
C ILE A 344 2.21 -3.48 16.51
N MET A 345 3.34 -3.00 15.98
CA MET A 345 3.45 -2.71 14.54
C MET A 345 3.10 -3.95 13.70
N ASN A 346 3.57 -5.13 14.10
CA ASN A 346 3.37 -6.35 13.32
C ASN A 346 1.92 -6.81 13.28
N TYR A 347 1.17 -6.77 14.41
CA TYR A 347 -0.20 -7.28 14.44
C TYR A 347 -1.26 -6.21 14.15
N SER A 348 -0.94 -4.93 14.33
CA SER A 348 -1.89 -3.84 14.06
C SER A 348 -1.91 -3.42 12.60
N HIS A 349 -0.89 -3.74 11.81
CA HIS A 349 -0.84 -3.47 10.37
C HIS A 349 -1.05 -1.99 9.97
N TYR A 350 -0.78 -1.04 10.87
CA TYR A 350 -0.99 0.39 10.56
C TYR A 350 -0.08 0.91 9.45
N ASN A 351 1.04 0.25 9.14
CA ASN A 351 1.86 0.63 7.99
C ASN A 351 1.10 0.45 6.66
N ASP A 352 0.27 -0.60 6.56
CA ASP A 352 -0.53 -0.87 5.37
C ASP A 352 -1.65 0.17 5.22
N LEU A 353 -2.29 0.53 6.35
CA LEU A 353 -3.28 1.60 6.38
C LEU A 353 -2.66 2.97 6.07
N ALA A 354 -1.46 3.25 6.57
CA ALA A 354 -0.72 4.47 6.25
C ALA A 354 -0.48 4.59 4.74
N ILE A 355 -0.13 3.49 4.06
CA ILE A 355 0.03 3.46 2.60
C ILE A 355 -1.31 3.72 1.90
N GLU A 356 -2.38 3.08 2.36
CA GLU A 356 -3.70 3.15 1.75
C GLU A 356 -4.34 4.54 1.88
N TYR A 357 -4.22 5.16 3.06
CA TYR A 357 -4.93 6.38 3.40
C TYR A 357 -4.05 7.63 3.45
N GLY A 358 -2.73 7.49 3.38
CA GLY A 358 -1.80 8.61 3.27
C GLY A 358 -1.57 9.36 4.58
N PHE A 359 -1.21 8.65 5.64
CA PHE A 359 -0.82 9.23 6.94
C PHE A 359 0.53 8.70 7.41
N ALA A 360 1.14 9.33 8.41
CA ALA A 360 2.33 8.85 9.09
C ALA A 360 1.95 8.07 10.35
N VAL A 361 2.71 7.04 10.69
CA VAL A 361 2.51 6.24 11.91
C VAL A 361 3.79 6.19 12.76
N CYS A 362 3.61 6.34 14.06
CA CYS A 362 4.67 6.16 15.05
C CYS A 362 4.28 5.10 16.09
N TYR A 363 5.18 4.16 16.35
CA TYR A 363 5.06 3.16 17.41
C TYR A 363 6.07 3.51 18.51
N PRO A 364 5.64 4.23 19.57
CA PRO A 364 6.51 4.58 20.68
C PRO A 364 6.86 3.33 21.51
N GLN A 365 8.10 3.26 22.02
CA GLN A 365 8.51 2.21 22.95
C GLN A 365 8.43 2.71 24.40
N GLY A 366 7.56 2.07 25.18
CA GLY A 366 7.51 2.23 26.63
C GLY A 366 8.82 1.78 27.28
N ILE A 367 9.25 2.47 28.34
CA ILE A 367 10.43 2.08 29.11
C ILE A 367 10.11 0.90 30.03
N GLN A 368 11.14 0.27 30.60
CA GLN A 368 10.96 -0.78 31.60
C GLN A 368 10.65 -0.20 32.98
N ASP A 369 9.64 -0.75 33.65
CA ASP A 369 9.40 -0.52 35.08
C ASP A 369 10.45 -1.24 35.95
N SER A 370 10.35 -1.07 37.26
CA SER A 370 11.18 -1.75 38.25
C SER A 370 11.11 -3.29 38.23
N GLY A 371 10.09 -3.87 37.57
CA GLY A 371 9.96 -5.30 37.29
C GLY A 371 10.66 -5.76 36.01
N GLY A 372 11.16 -4.83 35.20
CA GLY A 372 11.76 -5.10 33.89
C GLY A 372 10.75 -5.20 32.75
N ASN A 373 9.49 -4.81 32.99
CA ASN A 373 8.41 -4.88 32.01
C ASN A 373 8.22 -3.53 31.34
N THR A 374 8.11 -3.53 30.02
CA THR A 374 7.84 -2.33 29.23
C THR A 374 6.40 -1.83 29.44
N PHE A 375 6.22 -0.53 29.59
CA PHE A 375 4.91 0.07 29.90
C PHE A 375 4.82 1.55 29.51
N PHE A 376 3.60 2.06 29.49
CA PHE A 376 3.25 3.48 29.55
C PHE A 376 2.67 3.79 30.93
N ASN A 377 3.12 4.87 31.55
CA ASN A 377 2.78 5.25 32.91
C ASN A 377 1.39 5.87 32.99
N VAL A 378 0.41 5.05 33.36
CA VAL A 378 -1.01 5.41 33.48
C VAL A 378 -1.51 5.33 34.93
N GLY A 379 -0.60 5.33 35.91
CA GLY A 379 -0.95 5.32 37.34
C GLY A 379 -1.34 3.95 37.90
N TYR A 380 -0.80 2.85 37.38
CA TYR A 380 -1.04 1.53 37.96
C TYR A 380 -0.57 1.47 39.43
N ASP A 381 -1.37 0.86 40.30
CA ASP A 381 -1.14 0.82 41.76
C ASP A 381 0.17 0.12 42.14
N PHE A 382 0.62 -0.85 41.34
CA PHE A 382 1.91 -1.52 41.54
C PHE A 382 3.11 -0.76 40.95
N GLN A 383 2.86 0.33 40.21
CA GLN A 383 3.86 1.21 39.59
C GLN A 383 3.98 2.57 40.31
N ASN A 384 3.45 2.72 41.53
CA ASN A 384 3.43 3.97 42.30
C ASN A 384 4.79 4.68 42.56
N ASN A 385 5.92 4.05 42.22
CA ASN A 385 7.25 4.66 42.31
C ASN A 385 7.85 5.06 40.95
N GLU A 386 7.17 4.72 39.85
CA GLU A 386 7.58 5.08 38.50
C GLU A 386 7.20 6.55 38.24
N THR A 387 8.14 7.34 37.72
CA THR A 387 7.96 8.79 37.50
C THR A 387 8.22 9.19 36.05
N VAL A 388 8.20 8.23 35.13
CA VAL A 388 8.36 8.53 33.70
C VAL A 388 7.13 9.28 33.21
N ASP A 389 7.39 10.29 32.39
CA ASP A 389 6.36 11.11 31.76
C ASP A 389 6.23 10.68 30.29
N ASP A 390 5.24 9.84 30.03
CA ASP A 390 4.99 9.32 28.69
C ASP A 390 4.17 10.30 27.84
N VAL A 391 3.39 11.19 28.46
CA VAL A 391 2.66 12.26 27.77
C VAL A 391 3.67 13.21 27.12
N ALA A 392 4.64 13.71 27.89
CA ALA A 392 5.70 14.57 27.38
C ALA A 392 6.54 13.88 26.28
N TYR A 393 6.72 12.56 26.37
CA TYR A 393 7.43 11.80 25.35
C TYR A 393 6.70 11.82 23.99
N LEU A 394 5.38 11.65 23.97
CA LEU A 394 4.62 11.73 22.72
C LEU A 394 4.57 13.17 22.19
N GLU A 395 4.46 14.18 23.05
CA GLU A 395 4.54 15.59 22.64
C GLU A 395 5.90 15.95 22.03
N ASP A 396 6.99 15.45 22.60
CA ASP A 396 8.34 15.60 22.04
C ASP A 396 8.46 14.92 20.65
N LEU A 397 7.79 13.79 20.44
CA LEU A 397 7.72 13.12 19.13
C LEU A 397 6.86 13.90 18.11
N ILE A 398 5.73 14.46 18.52
CA ILE A 398 4.91 15.34 17.66
C ILE A 398 5.77 16.52 17.18
N SER A 399 6.50 17.16 18.10
CA SER A 399 7.41 18.26 17.79
C SER A 399 8.51 17.82 16.80
N LEU A 400 9.13 16.66 17.05
CA LEU A 400 10.16 16.09 16.17
C LEU A 400 9.63 15.91 14.73
N PHE A 401 8.47 15.27 14.56
CA PHE A 401 7.94 14.96 13.23
C PHE A 401 7.30 16.16 12.53
N SER A 402 6.89 17.19 13.28
CA SER A 402 6.31 18.42 12.71
C SER A 402 7.36 19.43 12.23
N THR A 403 8.65 19.24 12.58
CA THR A 403 9.70 20.26 12.39
C THR A 403 9.94 20.65 10.92
N ASP A 404 9.67 19.75 9.96
CA ASP A 404 9.87 19.97 8.53
C ASP A 404 8.57 20.04 7.72
N GLY A 405 7.41 20.11 8.39
CA GLY A 405 6.10 20.04 7.74
C GLY A 405 5.73 18.63 7.24
N SER A 406 6.41 17.59 7.74
CA SER A 406 6.10 16.22 7.34
C SER A 406 4.73 15.73 7.81
N VAL A 407 4.29 16.19 8.99
CA VAL A 407 3.01 15.83 9.60
C VAL A 407 2.27 17.08 10.07
N ASN A 408 0.94 17.00 10.11
CA ASN A 408 0.08 18.08 10.60
C ASN A 408 -0.09 17.98 12.13
N PRO A 409 0.38 18.97 12.91
CA PRO A 409 0.28 18.92 14.38
C PRO A 409 -1.17 19.02 14.89
N ASP A 410 -2.12 19.46 14.07
CA ASP A 410 -3.54 19.50 14.45
C ASP A 410 -4.29 18.18 14.15
N GLU A 411 -3.67 17.26 13.41
CA GLU A 411 -4.25 15.97 13.00
C GLU A 411 -3.43 14.81 13.58
N VAL A 412 -3.25 14.87 14.89
CA VAL A 412 -2.57 13.83 15.67
C VAL A 412 -3.59 12.97 16.41
N PHE A 413 -3.42 11.66 16.26
CA PHE A 413 -4.29 10.64 16.83
C PHE A 413 -3.50 9.59 17.61
N CYS A 414 -4.14 8.90 18.54
CA CYS A 414 -3.52 7.80 19.28
C CYS A 414 -4.44 6.60 19.38
N THR A 415 -3.92 5.41 19.14
CA THR A 415 -4.58 4.14 19.44
C THR A 415 -3.60 3.26 20.22
N GLY A 416 -4.11 2.21 20.86
CA GLY A 416 -3.25 1.28 21.57
C GLY A 416 -4.04 0.16 22.21
N MET A 417 -3.32 -0.89 22.59
CA MET A 417 -3.89 -2.08 23.21
C MET A 417 -3.66 -2.07 24.72
N SER A 418 -4.66 -2.45 25.52
CA SER A 418 -4.46 -2.67 26.96
C SER A 418 -3.86 -1.44 27.64
N ASN A 419 -2.72 -1.52 28.31
CA ASN A 419 -1.96 -0.36 28.82
C ASN A 419 -1.75 0.78 27.80
N GLY A 420 -1.58 0.49 26.51
CA GLY A 420 -1.52 1.52 25.46
C GLY A 420 -2.88 2.14 25.15
N GLY A 421 -3.98 1.42 25.37
CA GLY A 421 -5.35 1.93 25.35
C GLY A 421 -5.66 2.73 26.62
N ASP A 422 -5.19 2.31 27.79
CA ASP A 422 -5.27 3.11 29.02
C ASP A 422 -4.56 4.45 28.83
N PHE A 423 -3.40 4.42 28.15
CA PHE A 423 -2.63 5.61 27.84
C PHE A 423 -3.36 6.54 26.87
N CYS A 424 -4.16 6.00 25.94
CA CYS A 424 -5.05 6.82 25.10
C CYS A 424 -6.00 7.67 25.95
N TYR A 425 -6.60 7.10 27.01
CA TYR A 425 -7.46 7.86 27.91
C TYR A 425 -6.71 8.94 28.69
N LEU A 426 -5.50 8.65 29.15
CA LEU A 426 -4.65 9.65 29.80
C LEU A 426 -4.36 10.83 28.85
N LEU A 427 -3.98 10.55 27.61
CA LEU A 427 -3.74 11.58 26.58
C LEU A 427 -4.98 12.43 26.30
N ALA A 428 -6.16 11.81 26.24
CA ALA A 428 -7.42 12.54 26.04
C ALA A 428 -7.72 13.54 27.16
N CYS A 429 -7.29 13.25 28.39
CA CYS A 429 -7.51 14.11 29.56
C CYS A 429 -6.40 15.13 29.80
N GLU A 430 -5.14 14.75 29.60
CA GLU A 430 -3.97 15.58 29.96
C GLU A 430 -3.34 16.31 28.76
N ALA A 431 -3.51 15.80 27.54
CA ALA A 431 -2.89 16.33 26.32
C ALA A 431 -3.92 16.65 25.22
N SER A 432 -5.10 17.13 25.62
CA SER A 432 -6.22 17.43 24.69
C SER A 432 -5.89 18.48 23.63
N GLU A 433 -4.87 19.31 23.83
CA GLU A 433 -4.42 20.30 22.84
C GLU A 433 -3.58 19.67 21.74
N SER A 434 -2.92 18.54 22.05
CA SER A 434 -2.00 17.83 21.17
C SER A 434 -2.69 16.68 20.42
N PHE A 435 -3.82 16.16 20.92
CA PHE A 435 -4.50 15.00 20.34
C PHE A 435 -5.95 15.33 19.94
N ARG A 436 -6.26 15.12 18.66
CA ARG A 436 -7.60 15.33 18.10
C ARG A 436 -8.56 14.19 18.43
N GLY A 437 -8.04 12.98 18.52
CA GLY A 437 -8.84 11.80 18.82
C GLY A 437 -7.99 10.62 19.28
N VAL A 438 -8.60 9.75 20.07
CA VAL A 438 -8.01 8.51 20.53
C VAL A 438 -8.94 7.32 20.32
N ALA A 439 -8.35 6.14 20.05
CA ALA A 439 -9.07 4.90 19.82
C ALA A 439 -8.50 3.75 20.68
N PRO A 440 -8.75 3.72 21.99
CA PRO A 440 -8.37 2.61 22.86
C PRO A 440 -8.98 1.25 22.44
N VAL A 441 -8.14 0.22 22.46
CA VAL A 441 -8.54 -1.18 22.21
C VAL A 441 -8.25 -2.02 23.47
N SER A 442 -9.29 -2.61 24.04
CA SER A 442 -9.20 -3.39 25.29
C SER A 442 -8.53 -2.61 26.43
N GLY A 443 -8.72 -1.29 26.47
CA GLY A 443 -8.16 -0.37 27.46
C GLY A 443 -9.20 0.14 28.45
N MET A 444 -8.77 0.80 29.50
CA MET A 444 -9.59 1.42 30.53
C MET A 444 -8.99 2.73 31.03
N ILE A 445 -9.87 3.61 31.50
CA ILE A 445 -9.45 4.83 32.20
C ILE A 445 -9.36 4.54 33.70
N MET A 446 -8.25 4.89 34.34
CA MET A 446 -8.16 4.80 35.79
C MET A 446 -9.10 5.81 36.46
N GLN A 447 -9.65 5.45 37.62
CA GLN A 447 -10.61 6.29 38.33
C GLN A 447 -10.01 7.64 38.72
N ASP A 448 -8.74 7.70 39.09
CA ASP A 448 -8.05 8.95 39.41
C ASP A 448 -7.82 9.84 38.18
N ILE A 449 -7.55 9.25 37.01
CA ILE A 449 -7.50 9.96 35.72
C ILE A 449 -8.90 10.53 35.43
N MET A 450 -9.96 9.72 35.51
CA MET A 450 -11.34 10.17 35.26
C MET A 450 -11.75 11.30 36.21
N ASP A 451 -11.43 11.21 37.50
CA ASP A 451 -11.78 12.20 38.52
C ASP A 451 -11.12 13.57 38.27
N ASN A 452 -9.93 13.59 37.64
CA ASN A 452 -9.17 14.81 37.35
C ASN A 452 -9.27 15.26 35.89
N CYS A 453 -9.98 14.50 35.04
CA CYS A 453 -10.06 14.74 33.61
C CYS A 453 -10.79 16.06 33.30
N THR A 454 -10.03 17.06 32.86
CA THR A 454 -10.52 18.41 32.56
C THR A 454 -9.90 18.96 31.27
N PRO A 455 -10.12 18.28 30.13
CA PRO A 455 -9.48 18.63 28.87
C PRO A 455 -9.89 20.03 28.39
N SER A 456 -8.96 20.76 27.79
CA SER A 456 -9.20 22.10 27.23
C SER A 456 -9.86 22.05 25.84
N GLN A 457 -9.81 20.89 25.17
CA GLN A 457 -10.45 20.61 23.88
C GLN A 457 -11.21 19.29 23.95
N ASN A 458 -12.26 19.15 23.12
CA ASN A 458 -12.95 17.87 23.01
C ASN A 458 -12.13 16.91 22.14
N VAL A 459 -11.62 15.84 22.76
CA VAL A 459 -10.90 14.76 22.07
C VAL A 459 -11.90 13.69 21.65
N GLY A 460 -11.91 13.30 20.38
CA GLY A 460 -12.77 12.20 19.92
C GLY A 460 -12.37 10.88 20.58
N ILE A 461 -13.32 10.07 21.06
CA ILE A 461 -13.04 8.76 21.68
C ILE A 461 -13.70 7.63 20.87
N LEU A 462 -12.95 6.58 20.53
CA LEU A 462 -13.49 5.29 20.10
C LEU A 462 -12.99 4.18 21.02
N GLU A 463 -13.87 3.54 21.78
CA GLU A 463 -13.51 2.35 22.56
C GLU A 463 -13.92 1.07 21.84
N ILE A 464 -13.01 0.10 21.75
CA ILE A 464 -13.29 -1.25 21.23
C ILE A 464 -12.96 -2.25 22.32
N HIS A 465 -13.97 -2.96 22.84
CA HIS A 465 -13.79 -3.79 24.04
C HIS A 465 -14.56 -5.11 24.04
N GLY A 466 -13.91 -6.17 24.52
CA GLY A 466 -14.49 -7.51 24.70
C GLY A 466 -15.32 -7.67 25.96
N THR A 467 -16.52 -8.25 25.87
CA THR A 467 -17.37 -8.46 27.07
C THR A 467 -16.87 -9.58 27.99
N GLN A 468 -15.99 -10.47 27.48
CA GLN A 468 -15.35 -11.55 28.22
C GLN A 468 -13.87 -11.30 28.46
N ASP A 469 -13.42 -10.05 28.31
CA ASP A 469 -12.08 -9.65 28.70
C ASP A 469 -11.85 -9.98 30.18
N ASN A 470 -10.78 -10.73 30.45
CA ASN A 470 -10.42 -11.24 31.77
C ASN A 470 -9.16 -10.57 32.34
N VAL A 471 -8.64 -9.55 31.66
CA VAL A 471 -7.52 -8.72 32.09
C VAL A 471 -8.03 -7.33 32.46
N THR A 472 -8.76 -6.70 31.53
CA THR A 472 -9.44 -5.42 31.72
C THR A 472 -10.93 -5.67 31.69
N TYR A 473 -11.61 -5.66 32.84
CA TYR A 473 -13.00 -6.09 32.86
C TYR A 473 -13.93 -5.08 32.20
N TYR A 474 -14.77 -5.53 31.28
CA TYR A 474 -15.82 -4.70 30.66
C TYR A 474 -16.74 -4.02 31.69
N ASN A 475 -17.00 -4.69 32.81
CA ASN A 475 -17.82 -4.16 33.91
C ASN A 475 -17.04 -3.35 34.95
N GLY A 476 -15.75 -3.11 34.74
CA GLY A 476 -14.87 -2.35 35.61
C GLY A 476 -14.42 -3.11 36.87
N ASP A 477 -13.45 -2.52 37.57
CA ASP A 477 -12.99 -2.97 38.89
C ASP A 477 -12.84 -1.79 39.86
N TYR A 478 -13.98 -1.25 40.30
CA TYR A 478 -14.00 -0.13 41.25
C TYR A 478 -13.31 -0.40 42.60
N ASN A 479 -13.05 -1.66 42.94
CA ASN A 479 -12.46 -2.03 44.23
C ASN A 479 -11.01 -2.50 44.10
N ASN A 480 -10.42 -2.42 42.90
CA ASN A 480 -9.08 -2.89 42.59
C ASN A 480 -8.83 -4.32 43.12
N GLN A 481 -9.68 -5.27 42.73
CA GLN A 481 -9.54 -6.68 43.06
C GLN A 481 -8.45 -7.37 42.23
N ASP A 482 -8.23 -6.92 41.00
CA ASP A 482 -7.20 -7.43 40.09
C ASP A 482 -5.79 -6.91 40.39
N GLY A 483 -5.67 -5.75 41.03
CA GLY A 483 -4.42 -5.13 41.46
C GLY A 483 -3.86 -4.06 40.51
N TRP A 484 -4.51 -3.76 39.39
CA TRP A 484 -4.06 -2.70 38.47
C TRP A 484 -4.28 -1.29 39.04
N GLY A 485 -5.38 -1.09 39.75
CA GLY A 485 -5.93 0.20 40.16
C GLY A 485 -7.45 0.16 40.09
N ALA A 486 -8.14 1.14 40.66
CA ALA A 486 -9.59 1.21 40.53
C ALA A 486 -9.96 1.83 39.18
N TYR A 487 -10.85 1.20 38.42
CA TYR A 487 -11.35 1.72 37.14
C TYR A 487 -12.85 1.43 36.95
N PRO A 488 -13.58 2.33 36.26
CA PRO A 488 -15.01 2.16 36.02
C PRO A 488 -15.30 1.15 34.90
N SER A 489 -16.59 0.82 34.73
CA SER A 489 -17.00 -0.01 33.60
C SER A 489 -16.83 0.74 32.27
N ILE A 490 -16.62 0.00 31.18
CA ILE A 490 -16.49 0.59 29.85
C ILE A 490 -17.73 1.43 29.48
N PRO A 491 -18.98 0.98 29.70
CA PRO A 491 -20.15 1.84 29.51
C PRO A 491 -20.13 3.12 30.36
N ALA A 492 -19.67 3.06 31.61
CA ALA A 492 -19.58 4.25 32.47
C ALA A 492 -18.49 5.24 31.99
N THR A 493 -17.38 4.75 31.45
CA THR A 493 -16.36 5.56 30.79
C THR A 493 -16.92 6.30 29.58
N ILE A 494 -17.71 5.61 28.75
CA ILE A 494 -18.36 6.21 27.59
C ILE A 494 -19.39 7.26 28.02
N ASP A 495 -20.23 6.95 29.00
CA ASP A 495 -21.21 7.90 29.54
C ASP A 495 -20.51 9.16 30.09
N PHE A 496 -19.36 9.00 30.76
CA PHE A 496 -18.56 10.13 31.26
C PHE A 496 -18.14 11.09 30.14
N PHE A 497 -17.54 10.59 29.05
CA PHE A 497 -17.12 11.46 27.94
C PHE A 497 -18.30 12.03 27.15
N VAL A 498 -19.40 11.27 27.01
CA VAL A 498 -20.64 11.77 26.40
C VAL A 498 -21.19 12.96 27.19
N ASP A 499 -21.25 12.85 28.52
CA ASP A 499 -21.72 13.93 29.40
C ASP A 499 -20.75 15.12 29.41
N LEU A 500 -19.44 14.84 29.46
CA LEU A 500 -18.38 15.87 29.47
C LEU A 500 -18.43 16.74 28.21
N PHE A 501 -18.65 16.12 27.04
CA PHE A 501 -18.69 16.81 25.74
C PHE A 501 -20.11 17.21 25.31
N GLY A 502 -21.15 16.87 26.09
CA GLY A 502 -22.54 17.24 25.79
C GLY A 502 -23.12 16.55 24.55
N LEU A 503 -22.71 15.31 24.27
CA LEU A 503 -23.08 14.58 23.06
C LEU A 503 -24.42 13.85 23.17
N SER A 504 -24.99 13.49 22.02
CA SER A 504 -26.23 12.70 21.94
C SER A 504 -26.05 11.43 21.14
N LEU A 505 -26.85 10.40 21.42
CA LEU A 505 -26.79 9.14 20.68
C LEU A 505 -27.32 9.35 19.25
N ASN A 506 -26.44 9.20 18.27
CA ASN A 506 -26.78 9.37 16.85
C ASN A 506 -27.20 8.05 16.21
N SER A 507 -26.49 6.96 16.48
CA SER A 507 -26.82 5.65 15.91
C SER A 507 -26.37 4.48 16.77
N THR A 508 -27.04 3.35 16.57
CA THR A 508 -26.67 2.06 17.15
C THR A 508 -26.98 0.94 16.15
N GLY A 509 -26.24 -0.15 16.21
CA GLY A 509 -26.43 -1.29 15.33
C GLY A 509 -25.43 -2.40 15.59
N ASN A 510 -25.30 -3.31 14.62
CA ASN A 510 -24.34 -4.41 14.65
C ASN A 510 -23.53 -4.42 13.36
N PHE A 511 -22.27 -4.81 13.46
CA PHE A 511 -21.47 -5.16 12.30
C PHE A 511 -21.94 -6.51 11.74
N PRO A 512 -21.74 -6.78 10.43
CA PRO A 512 -21.95 -8.11 9.87
C PRO A 512 -21.03 -9.13 10.56
N ASN A 513 -21.60 -10.27 10.98
CA ASN A 513 -20.80 -11.39 11.46
C ASN A 513 -20.31 -12.19 10.23
N ILE A 514 -19.09 -11.90 9.80
CA ILE A 514 -18.45 -12.54 8.64
C ILE A 514 -17.64 -13.78 9.05
N SER A 515 -17.28 -13.88 10.34
CA SER A 515 -16.54 -15.01 10.90
C SER A 515 -17.37 -15.73 11.98
N SER A 516 -18.37 -16.50 11.54
CA SER A 516 -19.34 -17.13 12.46
C SER A 516 -18.76 -18.17 13.44
N ASN A 517 -17.49 -18.56 13.27
CA ASN A 517 -16.83 -19.59 14.05
C ASN A 517 -15.94 -19.04 15.17
N ASP A 518 -15.76 -17.72 15.26
CA ASP A 518 -14.93 -17.10 16.32
C ASP A 518 -15.67 -16.96 17.67
N GLY A 519 -16.98 -17.25 17.69
CA GLY A 519 -17.80 -17.23 18.90
C GLY A 519 -18.18 -15.84 19.40
N SER A 520 -17.99 -14.81 18.57
CA SER A 520 -18.21 -13.41 18.95
C SER A 520 -19.08 -12.64 17.95
N SER A 521 -19.44 -11.41 18.30
CA SER A 521 -20.15 -10.46 17.42
C SER A 521 -19.91 -9.03 17.88
N VAL A 522 -20.00 -8.06 16.99
CA VAL A 522 -19.73 -6.66 17.31
C VAL A 522 -20.98 -5.79 17.17
N SER A 523 -21.31 -5.08 18.24
CA SER A 523 -22.34 -4.02 18.25
C SER A 523 -21.70 -2.65 18.42
N TYR A 524 -22.36 -1.60 17.93
CA TYR A 524 -21.87 -0.23 18.06
C TYR A 524 -22.91 0.73 18.64
N GLN A 525 -22.40 1.74 19.34
CA GLN A 525 -23.11 2.96 19.72
C GLN A 525 -22.25 4.16 19.33
N LYS A 526 -22.82 5.10 18.58
CA LYS A 526 -22.11 6.28 18.07
C LYS A 526 -22.79 7.53 18.60
N TYR A 527 -22.09 8.28 19.44
CA TYR A 527 -22.53 9.56 20.00
C TYR A 527 -21.84 10.73 19.28
N GLY A 528 -22.57 11.83 19.11
CA GLY A 528 -22.07 13.05 18.49
C GLY A 528 -23.15 14.14 18.42
N VAL A 529 -22.80 15.26 17.81
CA VAL A 529 -23.72 16.33 17.42
C VAL A 529 -23.49 16.60 15.92
N GLU A 530 -24.57 16.85 15.18
CA GLU A 530 -24.48 17.21 13.76
C GLU A 530 -23.65 18.50 13.63
N ASP A 531 -22.71 18.53 12.69
CA ASP A 531 -21.76 19.64 12.45
C ASP A 531 -20.73 19.92 13.57
N GLU A 532 -20.62 19.07 14.60
CA GLU A 532 -19.52 19.12 15.57
C GLU A 532 -18.50 18.00 15.36
N CYS A 533 -17.24 18.29 15.69
CA CYS A 533 -16.12 17.39 15.47
C CYS A 533 -15.97 16.36 16.58
N ALA A 534 -16.46 16.66 17.79
CA ALA A 534 -16.38 15.78 18.94
C ALA A 534 -17.32 14.57 18.79
N LYS A 535 -16.75 13.36 18.86
CA LYS A 535 -17.48 12.10 18.74
C LYS A 535 -17.01 11.13 19.82
N VAL A 536 -17.94 10.37 20.39
CA VAL A 536 -17.64 9.29 21.33
C VAL A 536 -18.33 8.03 20.84
N TRP A 537 -17.58 7.00 20.44
CA TRP A 537 -18.09 5.76 19.89
C TRP A 537 -17.68 4.58 20.77
N LEU A 538 -18.56 3.59 20.88
CA LEU A 538 -18.30 2.33 21.60
C LEU A 538 -18.60 1.15 20.68
N TYR A 539 -17.62 0.30 20.45
CA TYR A 539 -17.76 -0.98 19.79
C TYR A 539 -17.64 -2.09 20.84
N THR A 540 -18.76 -2.74 21.13
CA THR A 540 -18.83 -3.84 22.10
C THR A 540 -18.72 -5.17 21.37
N VAL A 541 -17.64 -5.90 21.61
CA VAL A 541 -17.37 -7.24 21.08
C VAL A 541 -17.97 -8.27 22.04
N SER A 542 -19.23 -8.61 21.81
CA SER A 542 -19.95 -9.62 22.58
C SER A 542 -19.31 -10.98 22.38
N GLY A 543 -18.82 -11.58 23.46
CA GLY A 543 -18.06 -12.83 23.44
C GLY A 543 -16.55 -12.69 23.27
N GLY A 544 -16.05 -11.51 22.89
CA GLY A 544 -14.62 -11.24 22.74
C GLY A 544 -13.87 -11.15 24.07
N GLY A 545 -12.58 -11.52 24.07
CA GLY A 545 -11.67 -11.45 25.21
C GLY A 545 -10.78 -10.20 25.18
N HIS A 546 -9.60 -10.31 25.80
CA HIS A 546 -8.55 -9.29 25.81
C HIS A 546 -7.72 -9.33 24.52
N ASP A 547 -8.37 -8.97 23.42
CA ASP A 547 -7.85 -9.20 22.06
C ASP A 547 -7.75 -7.90 21.27
N TRP A 548 -7.13 -7.97 20.09
CA TRP A 548 -7.17 -6.95 19.05
C TRP A 548 -8.03 -7.46 17.90
N PRO A 549 -9.34 -7.13 17.84
CA PRO A 549 -10.22 -7.64 16.79
C PRO A 549 -9.68 -7.35 15.39
N GLY A 550 -9.66 -8.39 14.55
CA GLY A 550 -9.04 -8.42 13.22
C GLY A 550 -7.65 -9.06 13.19
N ALA A 551 -6.94 -9.06 14.31
CA ALA A 551 -5.68 -9.80 14.48
C ALA A 551 -5.87 -11.05 15.36
N TYR A 552 -6.65 -10.92 16.43
CA TYR A 552 -6.96 -11.98 17.39
C TYR A 552 -8.41 -11.86 17.89
N GLY A 553 -8.95 -12.96 18.41
CA GLY A 553 -10.30 -12.99 18.97
C GLY A 553 -11.37 -12.85 17.89
N ASN A 554 -12.09 -11.72 17.89
CA ASN A 554 -13.11 -11.43 16.88
C ASN A 554 -12.47 -11.10 15.53
N MET A 555 -12.99 -11.69 14.45
CA MET A 555 -12.53 -11.46 13.07
C MET A 555 -13.63 -10.85 12.20
N ASP A 556 -14.63 -10.20 12.81
CA ASP A 556 -15.73 -9.53 12.09
C ASP A 556 -15.37 -8.11 11.67
N ILE A 557 -14.46 -7.47 12.41
CA ILE A 557 -13.96 -6.12 12.14
C ILE A 557 -12.43 -6.12 12.14
N ASP A 558 -11.85 -5.11 11.49
CA ASP A 558 -10.43 -4.75 11.62
C ASP A 558 -10.35 -3.50 12.51
N SER A 559 -9.91 -3.68 13.76
CA SER A 559 -9.85 -2.58 14.74
C SER A 559 -8.96 -1.43 14.29
N SER A 560 -7.87 -1.73 13.58
CA SER A 560 -6.94 -0.71 13.09
C SER A 560 -7.62 0.16 12.03
N ARG A 561 -8.32 -0.48 11.08
CA ARG A 561 -9.08 0.24 10.05
C ARG A 561 -10.24 1.03 10.64
N GLU A 562 -10.99 0.45 11.57
CA GLU A 562 -12.11 1.12 12.21
C GLU A 562 -11.66 2.35 13.03
N ALA A 563 -10.52 2.25 13.71
CA ALA A 563 -9.90 3.38 14.40
C ALA A 563 -9.47 4.49 13.43
N TRP A 564 -8.84 4.15 12.30
CA TRP A 564 -8.54 5.14 11.27
C TRP A 564 -9.80 5.81 10.71
N LEU A 565 -10.83 5.03 10.34
CA LEU A 565 -12.08 5.57 9.82
C LEU A 565 -12.80 6.47 10.84
N PHE A 566 -12.62 6.18 12.13
CA PHE A 566 -13.08 7.07 13.19
C PHE A 566 -12.30 8.39 13.19
N PHE A 567 -10.97 8.34 13.17
CA PHE A 567 -10.10 9.52 13.13
C PHE A 567 -10.37 10.41 11.91
N ASP A 568 -10.43 9.83 10.71
CA ASP A 568 -10.76 10.50 9.45
C ASP A 568 -12.17 11.15 9.49
N SER A 569 -13.06 10.60 10.31
CA SER A 569 -14.39 11.18 10.47
C SER A 569 -14.41 12.43 11.37
N LEU A 570 -13.40 12.61 12.24
CA LEU A 570 -13.28 13.83 13.04
C LEU A 570 -12.94 14.95 12.07
N CYS A 571 -13.57 16.13 12.18
CA CYS A 571 -13.21 17.20 11.24
C CYS A 571 -11.70 17.44 11.33
N GLY A 572 -11.01 17.60 10.20
CA GLY A 572 -9.66 18.18 10.20
C GLY A 572 -9.69 19.52 10.93
N SER A 573 -8.54 20.01 11.40
CA SER A 573 -8.48 21.43 11.74
C SER A 573 -8.99 22.21 10.52
N ALA A 574 -9.74 23.29 10.76
CA ALA A 574 -10.02 24.20 9.65
C ALA A 574 -8.65 24.53 9.03
N PRO A 575 -8.49 24.38 7.71
CA PRO A 575 -7.22 24.64 7.06
C PRO A 575 -6.64 25.95 7.57
N PRO A 576 -5.30 26.10 7.72
CA PRO A 576 -4.74 27.35 8.20
C PRO A 576 -5.30 28.49 7.35
N THR A 577 -5.94 29.45 8.01
CA THR A 577 -6.56 30.60 7.33
C THR A 577 -5.65 31.80 7.46
N GLY A 578 -5.40 32.50 6.37
CA GLY A 578 -4.40 33.57 6.31
C GLY A 578 -4.38 34.21 4.93
N CYS A 579 -3.55 35.23 4.72
CA CYS A 579 -3.44 35.78 3.38
C CYS A 579 -2.72 34.78 2.45
N VAL A 580 -3.40 34.31 1.40
CA VAL A 580 -2.86 33.35 0.42
C VAL A 580 -2.23 34.03 -0.81
N ASP A 581 -2.33 35.36 -0.90
CA ASP A 581 -1.73 36.12 -1.98
C ASP A 581 -0.24 36.36 -1.71
N SER A 582 0.63 35.71 -2.49
CA SER A 582 2.09 35.83 -2.38
C SER A 582 2.62 37.26 -2.57
N SER A 583 1.80 38.19 -3.08
CA SER A 583 2.17 39.60 -3.24
C SER A 583 1.83 40.48 -2.02
N ALA A 584 1.15 39.94 -1.01
CA ALA A 584 0.82 40.64 0.22
C ALA A 584 1.96 40.55 1.25
N CYS A 585 2.08 41.60 2.07
CA CYS A 585 3.07 41.75 3.14
C CYS A 585 2.86 40.83 4.35
N ASN A 586 1.63 40.35 4.54
CA ASN A 586 1.30 39.35 5.55
C ASN A 586 0.92 38.00 4.92
N TYR A 587 1.47 37.71 3.72
CA TYR A 587 1.34 36.41 3.09
C TYR A 587 1.76 35.30 4.07
N ASN A 588 0.89 34.30 4.21
CA ASN A 588 1.14 33.11 4.99
C ASN A 588 1.25 31.91 4.04
N SER A 589 2.44 31.32 3.93
CA SER A 589 2.70 30.16 3.07
C SER A 589 2.02 28.87 3.54
N GLU A 590 1.55 28.82 4.78
CA GLU A 590 0.83 27.68 5.35
C GLU A 590 -0.69 27.84 5.18
N ALA A 591 -1.17 29.04 4.82
CA ALA A 591 -2.58 29.28 4.62
C ALA A 591 -3.07 28.68 3.29
N VAL A 592 -4.13 27.88 3.34
CA VAL A 592 -4.77 27.32 2.13
C VAL A 592 -6.14 27.94 1.86
N GLU A 593 -6.67 28.74 2.79
CA GLU A 593 -7.86 29.56 2.60
C GLU A 593 -7.62 31.04 2.95
N ASP A 594 -8.05 31.94 2.07
CA ASP A 594 -7.96 33.39 2.27
C ASP A 594 -9.00 33.88 3.28
N ASN A 595 -8.53 34.51 4.36
CA ASN A 595 -9.40 35.11 5.38
C ASN A 595 -9.72 36.59 5.13
N GLY A 596 -9.32 37.15 3.99
CA GLY A 596 -9.58 38.53 3.59
C GLY A 596 -8.74 39.56 4.34
N THR A 597 -7.66 39.13 5.01
CA THR A 597 -6.77 40.01 5.78
C THR A 597 -5.50 40.44 5.02
N CYS A 598 -5.37 40.15 3.72
CA CYS A 598 -4.20 40.55 2.92
C CYS A 598 -3.90 42.05 3.00
N ILE A 599 -2.68 42.38 3.43
CA ILE A 599 -2.12 43.73 3.52
C ILE A 599 -1.09 43.85 2.40
N TYR A 600 -1.24 44.83 1.52
CA TYR A 600 -0.30 45.08 0.43
C TYR A 600 0.58 46.29 0.73
N ALA A 601 1.77 46.31 0.14
CA ALA A 601 2.62 47.48 0.16
C ALA A 601 1.95 48.65 -0.57
N VAL A 602 2.30 49.87 -0.18
CA VAL A 602 1.85 51.09 -0.89
C VAL A 602 2.62 51.19 -2.22
N ASP A 603 1.97 51.60 -3.30
CA ASP A 603 2.61 51.76 -4.61
C ASP A 603 3.92 52.58 -4.52
N GLY A 604 5.02 51.99 -5.01
CA GLY A 604 6.37 52.55 -4.94
C GLY A 604 7.18 52.11 -3.72
N TYR A 605 6.55 51.54 -2.69
CA TYR A 605 7.18 51.09 -1.45
C TYR A 605 7.19 49.56 -1.33
N ASP A 606 8.09 49.01 -0.52
CA ASP A 606 8.04 47.62 -0.06
C ASP A 606 7.18 47.45 1.21
N CYS A 607 7.10 46.21 1.72
CA CYS A 607 6.27 45.83 2.86
C CYS A 607 6.76 46.39 4.20
N GLU A 608 8.01 46.82 4.25
CA GLU A 608 8.64 47.49 5.37
C GLU A 608 8.47 49.03 5.29
N GLY A 609 7.83 49.52 4.24
CA GLY A 609 7.58 50.93 3.99
C GLY A 609 8.81 51.68 3.45
N VAL A 610 9.76 50.97 2.83
CA VAL A 610 10.95 51.54 2.21
C VAL A 610 10.67 51.80 0.73
N CYS A 611 11.15 52.92 0.22
CA CYS A 611 11.04 53.23 -1.19
C CYS A 611 11.84 52.29 -2.08
N LEU A 612 11.18 51.78 -3.12
CA LEU A 612 11.82 50.97 -4.15
C LEU A 612 12.64 51.83 -5.13
N ASN A 613 12.35 53.14 -5.22
CA ASN A 613 13.06 54.06 -6.10
C ASN A 613 13.17 55.45 -5.45
N ASP A 614 14.28 55.67 -4.75
CA ASP A 614 14.61 56.92 -4.05
C ASP A 614 15.99 57.38 -4.52
N VAL A 615 16.00 58.13 -5.63
CA VAL A 615 17.18 58.63 -6.34
C VAL A 615 17.86 59.72 -5.51
N ASN A 616 17.08 60.52 -4.78
CA ASN A 616 17.58 61.67 -4.04
C ASN A 616 17.96 61.32 -2.56
N GLY A 617 17.51 60.18 -2.06
CA GLY A 617 17.86 59.60 -0.76
C GLY A 617 17.12 60.21 0.44
N ASP A 618 15.94 60.81 0.24
CA ASP A 618 15.15 61.46 1.29
C ASP A 618 14.09 60.57 1.94
N GLY A 619 13.94 59.32 1.47
CA GLY A 619 12.98 58.35 1.97
C GLY A 619 11.58 58.47 1.36
N VAL A 620 11.43 59.27 0.30
CA VAL A 620 10.20 59.39 -0.51
C VAL A 620 10.47 58.87 -1.93
N CYS A 621 9.44 58.34 -2.60
CA CYS A 621 9.63 57.63 -3.87
C CYS A 621 9.56 58.60 -5.02
N ASP A 622 10.62 58.61 -5.82
CA ASP A 622 10.75 59.49 -6.98
C ASP A 622 9.96 58.91 -8.18
N PHE A 623 9.10 59.73 -8.79
CA PHE A 623 8.32 59.37 -9.98
C PHE A 623 8.80 60.21 -11.18
N PHE A 624 9.46 59.56 -12.16
CA PHE A 624 9.87 60.22 -13.41
C PHE A 624 8.64 60.65 -14.23
N CYS A 625 8.46 61.95 -14.46
CA CYS A 625 7.43 62.49 -15.36
C CYS A 625 8.07 62.89 -16.69
N GLN A 626 7.46 62.54 -17.82
CA GLN A 626 7.97 62.86 -19.16
C GLN A 626 7.66 64.32 -19.57
N GLU A 627 6.84 65.00 -18.77
CA GLU A 627 6.29 66.33 -19.00
C GLU A 627 7.19 67.47 -18.45
N ASP A 628 8.22 67.15 -17.66
CA ASP A 628 9.28 68.10 -17.27
C ASP A 628 10.38 68.12 -18.35
N LEU A 629 10.12 68.91 -19.38
CA LEU A 629 10.95 68.97 -20.58
C LEU A 629 12.28 69.71 -20.36
N ASN A 630 12.37 70.54 -19.31
CA ASN A 630 13.58 71.29 -19.00
C ASN A 630 14.42 70.66 -17.88
N SER A 631 13.87 69.63 -17.21
CA SER A 631 14.52 68.85 -16.16
C SER A 631 14.90 69.68 -14.94
N ASP A 632 14.08 70.66 -14.57
CA ASP A 632 14.25 71.44 -13.33
C ASP A 632 13.44 70.90 -12.14
N GLY A 633 12.69 69.82 -12.38
CA GLY A 633 11.88 69.12 -11.40
C GLY A 633 10.47 69.70 -11.21
N TYR A 634 10.03 70.61 -12.08
CA TYR A 634 8.70 71.22 -11.98
C TYR A 634 8.06 71.38 -13.35
N ILE A 635 6.80 70.95 -13.50
CA ILE A 635 6.05 71.20 -14.74
C ILE A 635 5.47 72.60 -14.67
N THR A 636 6.14 73.54 -15.29
CA THR A 636 5.81 74.96 -15.23
C THR A 636 5.47 75.53 -16.60
N ILE A 637 5.30 76.86 -16.64
CA ILE A 637 5.07 77.57 -17.90
C ILE A 637 6.27 77.41 -18.83
N GLN A 638 7.46 77.10 -18.31
CA GLN A 638 8.67 76.94 -19.10
C GLN A 638 8.58 75.69 -19.99
N ASP A 639 7.99 74.61 -19.50
CA ASP A 639 7.79 73.34 -20.23
C ASP A 639 6.71 73.47 -21.30
N ILE A 640 5.62 74.17 -20.98
CA ILE A 640 4.61 74.55 -21.98
C ILE A 640 5.24 75.36 -23.12
N LEU A 641 6.16 76.28 -22.78
CA LEU A 641 6.84 77.08 -23.80
C LEU A 641 7.77 76.24 -24.69
N LEU A 642 8.33 75.13 -24.18
CA LEU A 642 9.12 74.19 -24.98
C LEU A 642 8.24 73.45 -26.00
N ILE A 643 7.08 72.94 -25.60
CA ILE A 643 6.09 72.37 -26.54
C ILE A 643 5.65 73.40 -27.57
N LEU A 644 5.29 74.61 -27.13
CA LEU A 644 4.84 75.66 -28.04
C LEU A 644 5.93 76.13 -29.00
N SER A 645 7.20 75.98 -28.63
CA SER A 645 8.33 76.34 -29.50
C SER A 645 8.47 75.42 -30.71
N GLU A 646 8.04 74.15 -30.58
CA GLU A 646 8.07 73.16 -31.64
C GLU A 646 6.67 72.82 -32.20
N PHE A 647 5.63 73.55 -31.79
CA PHE A 647 4.26 73.24 -32.17
C PHE A 647 4.05 73.23 -33.69
N GLY A 648 3.55 72.11 -34.21
CA GLY A 648 3.41 71.84 -35.64
C GLY A 648 4.65 71.23 -36.30
N CYS A 649 5.64 70.78 -35.52
CA CYS A 649 6.75 69.99 -36.02
C CYS A 649 6.27 68.63 -36.58
N VAL A 650 6.91 68.18 -37.67
CA VAL A 650 6.49 66.99 -38.44
C VAL A 650 7.65 66.01 -38.73
N SER A 651 8.84 66.26 -38.20
CA SER A 651 10.00 65.36 -38.32
C SER A 651 11.14 65.79 -37.39
N LEU A 652 11.75 64.84 -36.68
CA LEU A 652 12.86 65.06 -35.73
C LEU A 652 12.51 66.08 -34.63
N CYS A 653 11.31 65.95 -34.06
CA CYS A 653 10.84 66.83 -32.99
C CYS A 653 11.41 66.35 -31.65
N GLU A 654 11.96 67.26 -30.85
CA GLU A 654 12.56 66.91 -29.56
C GLU A 654 11.50 66.84 -28.45
N ASN A 655 10.43 67.64 -28.58
CA ASN A 655 9.37 67.75 -27.57
C ASN A 655 8.07 67.01 -27.97
N ASP A 656 8.20 65.88 -28.64
CA ASP A 656 7.09 64.95 -28.94
C ASP A 656 6.96 63.95 -27.76
N ILE A 657 6.02 64.21 -26.86
CA ILE A 657 5.87 63.47 -25.59
C ILE A 657 5.20 62.13 -25.86
N ASN A 658 4.18 62.10 -26.72
CA ASN A 658 3.43 60.88 -27.00
C ASN A 658 4.12 59.96 -28.03
N GLN A 659 5.22 60.42 -28.64
CA GLN A 659 6.08 59.73 -29.60
C GLN A 659 5.38 59.34 -30.90
N ASP A 660 4.37 60.12 -31.33
CA ASP A 660 3.66 59.89 -32.60
C ASP A 660 4.39 60.47 -33.83
N GLY A 661 5.49 61.18 -33.60
CA GLY A 661 6.34 61.83 -34.59
C GLY A 661 6.00 63.30 -34.84
N PHE A 662 5.03 63.87 -34.15
CA PHE A 662 4.53 65.23 -34.31
C PHE A 662 4.43 65.96 -32.97
N VAL A 663 4.54 67.29 -32.98
CA VAL A 663 4.22 68.11 -31.79
C VAL A 663 2.90 68.82 -32.04
N THR A 664 1.86 68.40 -31.34
CA THR A 664 0.48 68.82 -31.58
C THR A 664 -0.21 69.32 -30.32
N VAL A 665 -1.53 69.55 -30.41
CA VAL A 665 -2.36 69.90 -29.24
C VAL A 665 -2.34 68.78 -28.21
N ASP A 666 -2.19 67.52 -28.63
CA ASP A 666 -2.24 66.39 -27.73
C ASP A 666 -1.02 66.35 -26.79
N ASP A 667 0.17 66.68 -27.30
CA ASP A 667 1.39 66.83 -26.48
C ASP A 667 1.27 68.00 -25.49
N LEU A 668 0.71 69.12 -25.96
CA LEU A 668 0.44 70.27 -25.10
C LEU A 668 -0.56 69.95 -23.99
N LEU A 669 -1.59 69.14 -24.30
CA LEU A 669 -2.59 68.72 -23.31
C LEU A 669 -2.00 67.77 -22.27
N GLN A 670 -0.99 66.97 -22.61
CA GLN A 670 -0.27 66.13 -21.64
C GLN A 670 0.56 66.96 -20.66
N VAL A 671 1.33 67.96 -21.13
CA VAL A 671 2.02 68.87 -20.21
C VAL A 671 1.03 69.67 -19.36
N LEU A 672 -0.11 70.05 -19.94
CA LEU A 672 -1.14 70.80 -19.21
C LEU A 672 -1.90 69.96 -18.17
N SER A 673 -2.06 68.65 -18.37
CA SER A 673 -2.73 67.80 -17.38
C SER A 673 -1.93 67.71 -16.08
N GLU A 674 -0.61 67.84 -16.19
CA GLU A 674 0.33 67.75 -15.06
C GLU A 674 0.87 69.13 -14.63
N PHE A 675 0.34 70.23 -15.18
CA PHE A 675 0.84 71.58 -14.92
C PHE A 675 0.74 71.97 -13.43
N GLY A 676 1.88 72.35 -12.85
CA GLY A 676 2.01 72.73 -11.45
C GLY A 676 2.39 71.58 -10.52
N ASN A 677 2.55 70.36 -11.03
CA ASN A 677 3.08 69.23 -10.28
C ASN A 677 4.60 69.32 -10.13
N VAL A 678 5.12 68.66 -9.09
CA VAL A 678 6.55 68.54 -8.82
C VAL A 678 6.98 67.16 -9.32
N CYS A 679 8.03 67.16 -10.13
CA CYS A 679 8.68 65.97 -10.65
C CYS A 679 10.02 65.85 -9.91
N SER A 680 10.00 65.25 -8.72
CA SER A 680 11.23 64.92 -7.98
C SER A 680 11.45 63.42 -8.03
#